data_AF-A0A8H6W2I5-F1
#
_entry.id   AF-A0A8H6W2I5-F1
#
_cell.length_a   1.000
_cell.length_b   1.000
_cell.length_c   1.000
_cell.angle_alpha   90.00
_cell.angle_beta   90.00
_cell.angle_gamma   90.00
#
_symmetry.space_group_name_H-M   'P 1'
#
loop_
_entity.id
_entity.type
_entity.pdbx_description
1 polymer ?
#
loop_
_entity_poly.entity_id
_entity_poly.type
_entity_poly.pdbx_seq_one_letter_code
_entity_poly.pdbx_strand_id
1 'polypeptide(L)'
;MDSTFSSTLLPSDSQWTAAMAILRGTALPSNATTTHFRSVIVAAPAELENYDAAISHKKQQMAQLAKDCDILLKERMRLEKYVSACRNAFAPVRRLPPEILLRIFEIVAQLRTTRNQYTDWDDNLKKRHLSAAAGVCSHWRKLILGTSSLWCSIDADLRHCSDSRRMAKRLLRRALKLSQKSPWLDFTLKLEEIDDTSAIDTLTEEAERWRSVTLSVSGGVSPLAGLWDGEARFDKLQSICLFNDRSLEQLTVLEFAPMLVRVAFSSVPPKLPWMQLSEVSFQTLENEPISSGTTLLERIKFLELCAPHCAVSMPWLRLEDLRDWTKQLPPRPSLRSNVARLRLGLSLKKGQTRRILGNLLARLEFANLSELHIHPGKPEEHKDVEPLWWSRNAFLRFADHTQLHKLSSLLLHNVRIEHEELIDVLTSTPALEKLFVQDIAAYSEWDVRSQRVVYLGRHTLITNSLLDALSPINSESNDVVAPRLVEFGFASEMEPEIVSDDSIRSMLSSRVDHLRQTPGVLRPVFTFRITVLLRRTTESYRYPKSDEAAFNAKHERLRGLLQPLDSDDREMVVFSVVPQVDLETEYLQGANPDAPKKIKRIIISAETMAQRFVRDEEEELDLVSRHMGWLQAFTGLVAFVVLAALYVWRNDRCLVQLPPEAEFVSPHRTTAEDVRNTSARLLASPISIADQIPPRTGRRNDLVDDFLPFSSWVLLERGEDPRRIRVLDIRLPSRPDLKTGKVVDVQFMQVDISDRAAVDAAFHAPWPDSDASPQPETTVFHTAANIRFFEKSEALMPASARVNIQGTQNIIDAARAIGASAMVYTSSGSVSVRRTRFLLWPWENEPRFFIQPIDEDEGIIPKQHDQFFSNYAASKIQAERRVREADGSKSGKGVLRTGSLRPGNGIYGPGGDMLCGAYLVRKVNPTWCNSIIQNFVYVENGALAHLLYEERLIELANGSTNPDIGGKAFVVADPGRPPTYGDVYLTLTTLMDGETVFPMMSPTLMILISHLIEWYYLLSKSSFLAKYLPPVSGDIVNLQPSLFNLVSVNLVFDDSRARLPPEKGGLGYKGGWTTMEGLHKTVEEHKKGGLASHQRSDVAGISLGFGLGKAQRGVAKVNEKVKEKVGVDPAMVLGSTK
;
A
#
# COMPACT_ATOMS: atom_id res chain seq x y z
N MET A 1 -10.70 53.36 13.52
CA MET A 1 -10.74 53.85 14.92
C MET A 1 -11.80 53.03 15.60
N ASP A 2 -11.45 52.24 16.62
CA ASP A 2 -12.42 51.76 17.60
C ASP A 2 -11.64 51.47 18.89
N SER A 3 -12.00 52.22 19.92
CA SER A 3 -11.43 52.19 21.25
C SER A 3 -11.45 50.78 21.85
N THR A 4 -10.29 50.29 22.29
CA THR A 4 -10.19 49.14 23.18
C THR A 4 -10.95 49.47 24.47
N PHE A 5 -12.12 48.86 24.63
CA PHE A 5 -12.90 48.92 25.86
C PHE A 5 -12.08 48.28 27.00
N SER A 6 -11.61 49.09 27.94
CA SER A 6 -10.91 48.65 29.15
C SER A 6 -11.76 49.03 30.35
N SER A 7 -12.33 48.04 31.03
CA SER A 7 -13.13 48.23 32.24
C SER A 7 -12.29 48.79 33.38
N THR A 8 -12.87 49.69 34.16
CA THR A 8 -12.29 50.19 35.42
C THR A 8 -12.61 49.29 36.62
N LEU A 9 -13.45 48.26 36.45
CA LEU A 9 -13.84 47.28 37.49
C LEU A 9 -12.99 46.01 37.47
N LEU A 10 -12.04 45.88 36.53
CA LEU A 10 -11.09 44.77 36.56
C LEU A 10 -10.27 44.85 37.87
N PRO A 11 -10.32 43.82 38.72
CA PRO A 11 -9.60 43.85 39.98
C PRO A 11 -8.09 43.77 39.71
N SER A 12 -7.31 44.57 40.44
CA SER A 12 -5.87 44.35 40.51
C SER A 12 -5.56 43.03 41.22
N ASP A 13 -4.37 42.46 40.99
CA ASP A 13 -3.93 41.23 41.67
C ASP A 13 -3.98 41.34 43.20
N SER A 14 -3.76 42.55 43.73
CA SER A 14 -3.88 42.85 45.16
C SER A 14 -5.35 42.82 45.63
N GLN A 15 -6.28 43.37 44.87
CA GLN A 15 -7.72 43.35 45.18
C GLN A 15 -8.29 41.94 45.11
N TRP A 16 -7.88 41.15 44.10
CA TRP A 16 -8.28 39.76 43.95
C TRP A 16 -7.77 38.89 45.10
N THR A 17 -6.48 38.99 45.43
CA THR A 17 -5.88 38.26 46.54
C THR A 17 -6.55 38.61 47.88
N ALA A 18 -6.86 39.90 48.11
CA ALA A 18 -7.57 40.33 49.33
C ALA A 18 -8.99 39.75 49.41
N ALA A 19 -9.75 39.74 48.31
CA ALA A 19 -11.08 39.14 48.27
C ALA A 19 -11.02 37.62 48.52
N MET A 20 -10.05 36.92 47.93
CA MET A 20 -9.85 35.48 48.11
C MET A 20 -9.39 35.12 49.52
N ALA A 21 -8.57 35.96 50.17
CA ALA A 21 -8.15 35.76 51.55
C ALA A 21 -9.33 35.86 52.53
N ILE A 22 -10.26 36.80 52.31
CA ILE A 22 -11.49 36.94 53.10
C ILE A 22 -12.41 35.75 52.87
N LEU A 23 -12.56 35.29 51.62
CA LEU A 23 -13.35 34.09 51.27
C LEU A 23 -12.79 32.79 51.88
N ARG A 24 -11.47 32.68 52.03
CA ARG A 24 -10.79 31.50 52.60
C ARG A 24 -10.70 31.53 54.12
N GLY A 25 -11.08 32.64 54.76
CA GLY A 25 -11.09 32.81 56.22
C GLY A 25 -12.50 32.95 56.78
N THR A 26 -12.60 33.15 58.10
CA THR A 26 -13.87 33.40 58.82
C THR A 26 -14.05 34.87 59.21
N ALA A 27 -13.10 35.74 58.85
CA ALA A 27 -13.12 37.17 59.18
C ALA A 27 -14.10 37.94 58.29
N LEU A 28 -14.93 38.79 58.90
CA LEU A 28 -15.82 39.69 58.16
C LEU A 28 -15.01 40.79 57.44
N PRO A 29 -15.38 41.17 56.22
CA PRO A 29 -14.72 42.27 55.51
C PRO A 29 -14.87 43.59 56.27
N SER A 30 -13.82 44.42 56.24
CA SER A 30 -13.88 45.77 56.83
C SER A 30 -15.00 46.62 56.21
N ASN A 31 -15.47 47.67 56.89
CA ASN A 31 -16.52 48.56 56.35
C ASN A 31 -16.13 49.20 55.00
N ALA A 32 -14.84 49.54 54.81
CA ALA A 32 -14.33 50.06 53.55
C ALA A 32 -14.35 49.00 52.44
N THR A 33 -13.91 47.77 52.74
CA THR A 33 -13.92 46.63 51.80
C THR A 33 -15.35 46.22 51.43
N THR A 34 -16.27 46.23 52.40
CA THR A 34 -17.69 45.92 52.19
C THR A 34 -18.36 46.94 51.26
N THR A 35 -18.02 48.22 51.41
CA THR A 35 -18.55 49.29 50.54
C THR A 35 -18.04 49.14 49.11
N HIS A 36 -16.75 48.84 48.94
CA HIS A 36 -16.15 48.57 47.63
C HIS A 36 -16.71 47.30 46.96
N PHE A 37 -16.88 46.20 47.70
CA PHE A 37 -17.48 44.98 47.15
C PHE A 37 -18.93 45.21 46.72
N ARG A 38 -19.72 45.96 47.51
CA ARG A 38 -21.08 46.33 47.11
C ARG A 38 -21.11 47.20 45.85
N SER A 39 -20.20 48.16 45.70
CA SER A 39 -20.13 48.97 44.48
C SER A 39 -19.76 48.15 43.25
N VAL A 40 -18.84 47.19 43.39
CA VAL A 40 -18.48 46.27 42.30
C VAL A 40 -19.65 45.33 41.97
N ILE A 41 -20.33 44.76 42.97
CA ILE A 41 -21.50 43.88 42.77
C ILE A 41 -22.62 44.61 42.01
N VAL A 42 -22.83 45.90 42.26
CA VAL A 42 -23.87 46.69 41.59
C VAL A 42 -23.45 47.11 40.17
N ALA A 43 -22.18 47.45 39.95
CA ALA A 43 -21.71 47.96 38.66
C ALA A 43 -21.28 46.85 37.66
N ALA A 44 -20.81 45.70 38.16
CA ALA A 44 -20.31 44.60 37.33
C ALA A 44 -21.33 44.02 36.32
N PRO A 45 -22.62 43.84 36.65
CA PRO A 45 -23.59 43.28 35.69
C PRO A 45 -23.71 44.09 34.40
N ALA A 46 -23.78 45.42 34.50
CA ALA A 46 -23.89 46.31 33.34
C ALA A 46 -22.60 46.30 32.49
N GLU A 47 -21.44 46.14 33.12
CA GLU A 47 -20.17 46.11 32.40
C GLU A 47 -19.91 44.74 31.74
N LEU A 48 -20.32 43.64 32.37
CA LEU A 48 -20.33 42.32 31.75
C LEU A 48 -21.26 42.27 30.54
N GLU A 49 -22.42 42.93 30.58
CA GLU A 49 -23.34 43.03 29.44
C GLU A 49 -22.71 43.79 28.25
N ASN A 50 -21.92 44.84 28.51
CA ASN A 50 -21.14 45.53 27.47
C ASN A 50 -20.06 44.63 26.84
N TYR A 51 -19.37 43.80 27.65
CA TYR A 51 -18.44 42.80 27.15
C TYR A 51 -19.15 41.74 26.30
N ASP A 52 -20.30 41.24 26.75
CA ASP A 52 -21.10 40.26 26.00
C ASP A 52 -21.59 40.82 24.66
N ALA A 53 -21.98 42.09 24.62
CA ALA A 53 -22.34 42.79 23.40
C ALA A 53 -21.14 42.93 22.44
N ALA A 54 -19.96 43.32 22.95
CA ALA A 54 -18.73 43.44 22.15
C ALA A 54 -18.26 42.08 21.59
N ILE A 55 -18.31 41.02 22.41
CA ILE A 55 -18.02 39.64 22.00
C ILE A 55 -19.01 39.19 20.93
N SER A 56 -20.30 39.47 21.10
CA SER A 56 -21.35 39.13 20.13
C SER A 56 -21.14 39.82 18.78
N HIS A 57 -20.79 41.11 18.79
CA HIS A 57 -20.44 41.86 17.59
C HIS A 57 -19.21 41.29 16.88
N LYS A 58 -18.15 40.92 17.63
CA LYS A 58 -16.95 40.28 17.05
C LYS A 58 -17.24 38.89 16.49
N LYS A 59 -18.07 38.09 17.16
CA LYS A 59 -18.56 36.79 16.65
C LYS A 59 -19.35 36.97 15.35
N GLN A 60 -20.16 38.02 15.24
CA GLN A 60 -20.90 38.34 14.01
C GLN A 60 -19.95 38.73 12.86
N GLN A 61 -18.89 39.51 13.13
CA GLN A 61 -17.85 39.82 12.15
C GLN A 61 -17.11 38.55 11.67
N MET A 62 -16.75 37.64 12.58
CA MET A 62 -16.14 36.36 12.21
C MET A 62 -17.08 35.48 11.36
N ALA A 63 -18.38 35.45 11.70
CA ALA A 63 -19.38 34.73 10.91
C ALA A 63 -19.54 35.31 9.50
N GLN A 64 -19.42 36.64 9.35
CA GLN A 64 -19.46 37.29 8.04
C GLN A 64 -18.23 36.93 7.20
N LEU A 65 -17.03 37.03 7.78
CA LEU A 65 -15.78 36.63 7.09
C LEU A 65 -15.77 35.15 6.68
N ALA A 66 -16.34 34.26 7.50
CA ALA A 66 -16.50 32.86 7.16
C ALA A 66 -17.45 32.66 5.96
N LYS A 67 -18.55 33.42 5.88
CA LYS A 67 -19.45 33.42 4.71
C LYS A 67 -18.73 33.91 3.45
N ASP A 68 -17.97 34.98 3.55
CA ASP A 68 -17.23 35.55 2.41
C ASP A 68 -16.17 34.55 1.88
N CYS A 69 -15.49 33.84 2.78
CA CYS A 69 -14.55 32.77 2.42
C CYS A 69 -15.25 31.59 1.72
N ASP A 70 -16.44 31.18 2.20
CA ASP A 70 -17.25 30.14 1.54
C ASP A 70 -17.72 30.57 0.14
N ILE A 71 -18.07 31.85 -0.04
CA ILE A 71 -18.41 32.42 -1.36
C ILE A 71 -17.20 32.32 -2.31
N LEU A 72 -16.02 32.77 -1.88
CA LEU A 72 -14.79 32.70 -2.71
C LEU A 72 -14.39 31.26 -3.05
N LEU A 73 -14.56 30.31 -2.12
CA LEU A 73 -14.32 28.89 -2.37
C LEU A 73 -15.31 28.32 -3.41
N LYS A 74 -16.58 28.74 -3.37
CA LYS A 74 -17.59 28.36 -4.37
C LYS A 74 -17.27 28.95 -5.73
N GLU A 75 -16.85 30.21 -5.81
CA GLU A 75 -16.44 30.87 -7.05
C GLU A 75 -15.21 30.20 -7.67
N ARG A 76 -14.17 29.93 -6.87
CA ARG A 76 -13.00 29.16 -7.33
C ARG A 76 -13.40 27.79 -7.87
N MET A 77 -14.25 27.05 -7.16
CA MET A 77 -14.71 25.74 -7.62
C MET A 77 -15.50 25.84 -8.93
N ARG A 78 -16.31 26.88 -9.11
CA ARG A 78 -17.00 27.16 -10.38
C ARG A 78 -15.99 27.43 -11.50
N LEU A 79 -14.95 28.21 -11.23
CA LEU A 79 -13.92 28.52 -12.22
C LEU A 79 -13.10 27.27 -12.61
N GLU A 80 -12.72 26.43 -11.65
CA GLU A 80 -12.03 25.15 -11.92
C GLU A 80 -12.90 24.21 -12.77
N LYS A 81 -14.20 24.11 -12.46
CA LYS A 81 -15.17 23.37 -13.29
C LYS A 81 -15.27 23.94 -14.69
N TYR A 82 -15.27 25.27 -14.82
CA TYR A 82 -15.32 25.95 -16.12
C TYR A 82 -14.06 25.70 -16.94
N VAL A 83 -12.86 25.79 -16.35
CA VAL A 83 -11.59 25.47 -17.03
C VAL A 83 -11.55 24.02 -17.49
N SER A 84 -12.02 23.08 -16.66
CA SER A 84 -12.13 21.67 -17.04
C SER A 84 -13.10 21.48 -18.21
N ALA A 85 -14.26 22.15 -18.18
CA ALA A 85 -15.22 22.14 -19.29
C ALA A 85 -14.60 22.69 -20.59
N CYS A 86 -13.84 23.80 -20.51
CA CYS A 86 -13.12 24.36 -21.65
C CYS A 86 -12.07 23.39 -22.21
N ARG A 87 -11.24 22.76 -21.36
CA ARG A 87 -10.27 21.74 -21.81
C ARG A 87 -10.97 20.55 -22.49
N ASN A 88 -12.05 20.06 -21.89
CA ASN A 88 -12.85 18.97 -22.44
C ASN A 88 -13.60 19.38 -23.73
N ALA A 89 -13.85 20.66 -23.98
CA ALA A 89 -14.39 21.14 -25.25
C ALA A 89 -13.41 20.93 -26.41
N PHE A 90 -12.10 21.01 -26.15
CA PHE A 90 -11.04 20.81 -27.14
C PHE A 90 -10.52 19.37 -27.21
N ALA A 91 -11.10 18.43 -26.47
CA ALA A 91 -10.65 17.03 -26.50
C ALA A 91 -10.77 16.44 -27.93
N PRO A 92 -9.70 15.84 -28.50
CA PRO A 92 -9.69 15.33 -29.87
C PRO A 92 -10.82 14.34 -30.19
N VAL A 93 -11.24 13.56 -29.18
CA VAL A 93 -12.33 12.58 -29.28
C VAL A 93 -13.67 13.20 -29.70
N ARG A 94 -13.87 14.52 -29.48
CA ARG A 94 -15.08 15.24 -29.90
C ARG A 94 -15.12 15.56 -31.41
N ARG A 95 -14.00 15.38 -32.11
CA ARG A 95 -13.90 15.55 -33.57
C ARG A 95 -13.99 14.23 -34.33
N LEU A 96 -14.12 13.09 -33.62
CA LEU A 96 -14.24 11.80 -34.27
C LEU A 96 -15.61 11.67 -34.96
N PRO A 97 -15.66 11.14 -36.19
CA PRO A 97 -16.91 10.79 -36.85
C PRO A 97 -17.73 9.77 -36.02
N PRO A 98 -19.08 9.84 -36.06
CA PRO A 98 -19.95 8.90 -35.35
C PRO A 98 -19.64 7.42 -35.63
N GLU A 99 -19.21 7.09 -36.85
CA GLU A 99 -18.90 5.73 -37.28
C GLU A 99 -17.70 5.17 -36.51
N ILE A 100 -16.69 6.01 -36.28
CA ILE A 100 -15.49 5.63 -35.51
C ILE A 100 -15.84 5.49 -34.02
N LEU A 101 -16.65 6.41 -33.48
CA LEU A 101 -17.14 6.31 -32.10
C LEU A 101 -17.97 5.05 -31.88
N LEU A 102 -18.85 4.71 -32.82
CA LEU A 102 -19.63 3.47 -32.78
C LEU A 102 -18.73 2.25 -32.83
N ARG A 103 -17.70 2.24 -33.69
CA ARG A 103 -16.73 1.14 -33.73
C ARG A 103 -15.96 0.98 -32.43
N ILE A 104 -15.59 2.09 -31.79
CA ILE A 104 -14.97 2.08 -30.45
C ILE A 104 -15.96 1.48 -29.44
N PHE A 105 -17.23 1.90 -29.45
CA PHE A 105 -18.24 1.35 -28.54
C PHE A 105 -18.53 -0.12 -28.78
N GLU A 106 -18.48 -0.59 -30.03
CA GLU A 106 -18.58 -2.02 -30.36
C GLU A 106 -17.44 -2.83 -29.76
N ILE A 107 -16.21 -2.31 -29.82
CA ILE A 107 -15.04 -2.94 -29.19
C ILE A 107 -15.20 -2.92 -27.66
N VAL A 108 -15.59 -1.78 -27.09
CA VAL A 108 -15.83 -1.63 -25.64
C VAL A 108 -16.94 -2.56 -25.14
N ALA A 109 -17.99 -2.79 -25.94
CA ALA A 109 -19.06 -3.72 -25.63
C ALA A 109 -18.60 -5.19 -25.63
N GLN A 110 -17.47 -5.50 -26.26
CA GLN A 110 -16.88 -6.84 -26.33
C GLN A 110 -15.81 -7.10 -25.26
N LEU A 111 -15.40 -6.06 -24.52
CA LEU A 111 -14.49 -6.20 -23.39
C LEU A 111 -15.28 -6.77 -22.20
N ARG A 112 -15.09 -8.05 -21.88
CA ARG A 112 -15.51 -8.63 -20.60
C ARG A 112 -14.54 -8.18 -19.52
N THR A 113 -15.07 -7.76 -18.36
CA THR A 113 -14.28 -7.54 -17.16
C THR A 113 -13.67 -8.87 -16.72
N THR A 114 -12.34 -8.94 -16.65
CA THR A 114 -11.59 -10.08 -16.12
C THR A 114 -11.12 -9.82 -14.67
N ARG A 115 -11.79 -8.90 -13.96
CA ARG A 115 -11.40 -8.49 -12.60
C ARG A 115 -12.51 -8.81 -11.60
N ASN A 116 -12.23 -9.83 -10.78
CA ASN A 116 -12.94 -10.27 -9.57
C ASN A 116 -14.24 -11.05 -9.79
N GLN A 117 -14.11 -12.38 -9.66
CA GLN A 117 -15.11 -13.43 -9.82
C GLN A 117 -16.30 -13.44 -8.83
N TYR A 118 -16.57 -12.36 -8.09
CA TYR A 118 -17.72 -12.29 -7.17
C TYR A 118 -18.66 -11.10 -7.42
N THR A 119 -18.33 -10.18 -8.34
CA THR A 119 -19.14 -8.98 -8.62
C THR A 119 -19.53 -8.77 -10.10
N ASP A 120 -19.16 -9.69 -11.00
CA ASP A 120 -19.14 -9.44 -12.45
C ASP A 120 -20.48 -9.57 -13.19
N TRP A 121 -21.46 -10.31 -12.65
CA TRP A 121 -22.71 -10.58 -13.38
C TRP A 121 -23.57 -9.31 -13.56
N ASP A 122 -23.57 -8.43 -12.56
CA ASP A 122 -24.30 -7.16 -12.58
C ASP A 122 -23.67 -6.17 -13.57
N ASP A 123 -22.34 -6.17 -13.70
CA ASP A 123 -21.59 -5.27 -14.59
C ASP A 123 -21.79 -5.61 -16.07
N ASN A 124 -21.91 -6.89 -16.42
CA ASN A 124 -22.16 -7.37 -17.78
C ASN A 124 -23.60 -7.09 -18.24
N LEU A 125 -24.61 -7.41 -17.41
CA LEU A 125 -26.01 -7.13 -17.74
C LEU A 125 -26.30 -5.62 -17.77
N LYS A 126 -25.66 -4.82 -16.90
CA LYS A 126 -25.72 -3.35 -16.94
C LYS A 126 -25.00 -2.75 -18.14
N LYS A 127 -24.19 -3.53 -18.85
CA LYS A 127 -23.19 -3.08 -19.82
C LYS A 127 -22.47 -1.86 -19.25
N ARG A 128 -21.90 -1.99 -18.04
CA ARG A 128 -21.40 -0.86 -17.24
C ARG A 128 -20.48 0.05 -18.03
N HIS A 129 -19.66 -0.50 -18.92
CA HIS A 129 -18.79 0.27 -19.81
C HIS A 129 -19.55 1.17 -20.77
N LEU A 130 -20.62 0.66 -21.41
CA LEU A 130 -21.48 1.45 -22.28
C LEU A 130 -22.33 2.46 -21.49
N SER A 131 -22.80 2.06 -20.29
CA SER A 131 -23.53 2.96 -19.39
C SER A 131 -22.65 4.12 -18.90
N ALA A 132 -21.38 3.85 -18.59
CA ALA A 132 -20.38 4.86 -18.24
C ALA A 132 -20.06 5.77 -19.43
N ALA A 133 -19.85 5.20 -20.63
CA ALA A 133 -19.64 5.97 -21.86
C ALA A 133 -20.85 6.85 -22.20
N ALA A 134 -22.07 6.36 -22.02
CA ALA A 134 -23.30 7.13 -22.17
C ALA A 134 -23.46 8.22 -21.08
N GLY A 135 -22.68 8.14 -19.99
CA GLY A 135 -22.58 9.17 -18.96
C GLY A 135 -21.74 10.40 -19.38
N VAL A 136 -20.87 10.26 -20.37
CA VAL A 136 -19.86 11.27 -20.74
C VAL A 136 -20.46 12.52 -21.38
N CYS A 137 -21.29 12.37 -22.42
CA CYS A 137 -21.97 13.50 -23.05
C CYS A 137 -23.27 13.08 -23.76
N SER A 138 -24.12 14.06 -24.12
CA SER A 138 -25.41 13.82 -24.80
C SER A 138 -25.24 13.18 -26.18
N HIS A 139 -24.19 13.55 -26.93
CA HIS A 139 -23.90 12.97 -28.25
C HIS A 139 -23.59 11.48 -28.15
N TRP A 140 -22.70 11.08 -27.23
CA TRP A 140 -22.36 9.67 -27.00
C TRP A 140 -23.57 8.88 -26.50
N ARG A 141 -24.36 9.46 -25.59
CA ARG A 141 -25.61 8.86 -25.13
C ARG A 141 -26.58 8.60 -26.28
N LYS A 142 -26.73 9.55 -27.21
CA LYS A 142 -27.60 9.40 -28.40
C LYS A 142 -27.10 8.29 -29.31
N LEU A 143 -25.79 8.22 -29.56
CA LEU A 143 -25.20 7.15 -30.38
C LEU A 143 -25.34 5.77 -29.72
N ILE A 144 -25.00 5.64 -28.43
CA ILE A 144 -25.04 4.36 -27.70
C ILE A 144 -26.47 3.83 -27.55
N LEU A 145 -27.42 4.68 -27.16
CA LEU A 145 -28.82 4.27 -26.98
C LEU A 145 -29.57 4.14 -28.32
N GLY A 146 -29.14 4.86 -29.37
CA GLY A 146 -29.76 4.82 -30.69
C GLY A 146 -29.31 3.65 -31.57
N THR A 147 -28.23 2.97 -31.21
CA THR A 147 -27.63 1.91 -32.02
C THR A 147 -28.00 0.53 -31.48
N SER A 148 -28.93 -0.15 -32.13
CA SER A 148 -29.45 -1.44 -31.67
C SER A 148 -28.42 -2.57 -31.64
N SER A 149 -27.42 -2.56 -32.54
CA SER A 149 -26.37 -3.60 -32.61
C SER A 149 -25.58 -3.73 -31.30
N LEU A 150 -25.40 -2.64 -30.56
CA LEU A 150 -24.71 -2.61 -29.26
C LEU A 150 -25.47 -3.36 -28.16
N TRP A 151 -26.78 -3.62 -28.34
CA TRP A 151 -27.67 -4.22 -27.35
C TRP A 151 -28.11 -5.64 -27.70
N CYS A 152 -27.65 -6.19 -28.83
CA CYS A 152 -28.04 -7.52 -29.33
C CYS A 152 -27.35 -8.69 -28.63
N SER A 153 -26.33 -8.41 -27.79
CA SER A 153 -25.64 -9.41 -26.99
C SER A 153 -26.02 -9.23 -25.52
N ILE A 154 -26.58 -10.25 -24.88
CA ILE A 154 -27.01 -10.22 -23.47
C ILE A 154 -26.26 -11.32 -22.71
N ASP A 155 -25.68 -11.00 -21.57
CA ASP A 155 -24.96 -11.96 -20.73
C ASP A 155 -25.39 -11.77 -19.28
N ALA A 156 -25.96 -12.82 -18.67
CA ALA A 156 -26.54 -12.78 -17.35
C ALA A 156 -26.30 -14.08 -16.57
N ASP A 157 -25.71 -13.95 -15.38
CA ASP A 157 -25.63 -15.03 -14.39
C ASP A 157 -26.50 -14.69 -13.18
N LEU A 158 -27.58 -15.45 -12.99
CA LEU A 158 -28.62 -15.15 -11.99
C LEU A 158 -28.65 -16.19 -10.85
N ARG A 159 -27.67 -17.09 -10.76
CA ARG A 159 -27.64 -18.19 -9.77
C ARG A 159 -27.63 -17.69 -8.31
N HIS A 160 -26.90 -16.62 -7.99
CA HIS A 160 -26.69 -16.16 -6.59
C HIS A 160 -27.44 -14.88 -6.20
N CYS A 161 -28.61 -14.61 -6.80
CA CYS A 161 -29.24 -13.31 -6.77
C CYS A 161 -30.58 -13.31 -6.01
N SER A 162 -30.59 -13.23 -4.68
CA SER A 162 -31.85 -13.12 -3.93
C SER A 162 -32.44 -11.70 -4.01
N ASP A 163 -31.63 -10.65 -3.84
CA ASP A 163 -32.07 -9.24 -3.71
C ASP A 163 -32.11 -8.40 -5.02
N SER A 164 -31.53 -8.87 -6.13
CA SER A 164 -31.37 -8.07 -7.36
C SER A 164 -32.19 -8.54 -8.58
N ARG A 165 -33.09 -9.51 -8.42
CA ARG A 165 -33.95 -10.06 -9.51
C ARG A 165 -34.81 -9.01 -10.21
N ARG A 166 -35.43 -8.10 -9.46
CA ARG A 166 -36.25 -7.00 -10.02
C ARG A 166 -35.41 -6.04 -10.88
N MET A 167 -34.16 -5.82 -10.50
CA MET A 167 -33.23 -4.97 -11.26
C MET A 167 -32.76 -5.69 -12.53
N ALA A 168 -32.38 -6.96 -12.44
CA ALA A 168 -31.99 -7.77 -13.58
C ALA A 168 -33.10 -7.83 -14.65
N LYS A 169 -34.36 -8.04 -14.23
CA LYS A 169 -35.53 -8.03 -15.13
C LYS A 169 -35.74 -6.68 -15.82
N ARG A 170 -35.55 -5.56 -15.11
CA ARG A 170 -35.62 -4.21 -15.69
C ARG A 170 -34.51 -3.98 -16.72
N LEU A 171 -33.30 -4.46 -16.45
CA LEU A 171 -32.16 -4.34 -17.34
C LEU A 171 -32.33 -5.21 -18.60
N LEU A 172 -32.83 -6.43 -18.44
CA LEU A 172 -33.16 -7.34 -19.54
C LEU A 172 -34.19 -6.71 -20.49
N ARG A 173 -35.32 -6.24 -19.95
CA ARG A 173 -36.35 -5.55 -20.75
C ARG A 173 -35.81 -4.29 -21.45
N ARG A 174 -34.91 -3.56 -20.79
CA ARG A 174 -34.26 -2.40 -21.40
C ARG A 174 -33.36 -2.82 -22.56
N ALA A 175 -32.55 -3.87 -22.40
CA ALA A 175 -31.69 -4.37 -23.46
C ALA A 175 -32.51 -4.84 -24.68
N LEU A 176 -33.60 -5.57 -24.45
CA LEU A 176 -34.51 -6.03 -25.51
C LEU A 176 -35.17 -4.85 -26.24
N LYS A 177 -35.65 -3.84 -25.49
CA LYS A 177 -36.20 -2.61 -26.10
C LYS A 177 -35.19 -1.88 -26.97
N LEU A 178 -33.92 -1.82 -26.56
CA LEU A 178 -32.86 -1.16 -27.32
C LEU A 178 -32.38 -2.00 -28.51
N SER A 179 -32.46 -3.33 -28.42
CA SER A 179 -32.08 -4.25 -29.49
C SER A 179 -33.18 -4.48 -30.53
N GLN A 180 -34.43 -4.07 -30.27
CA GLN A 180 -35.63 -4.39 -31.06
C GLN A 180 -35.49 -4.24 -32.59
N LYS A 181 -34.76 -3.23 -33.07
CA LYS A 181 -34.56 -3.00 -34.52
C LYS A 181 -33.55 -3.96 -35.18
N SER A 182 -32.84 -4.77 -34.40
CA SER A 182 -31.89 -5.74 -34.91
C SER A 182 -32.57 -7.06 -35.28
N PRO A 183 -32.24 -7.66 -36.43
CA PRO A 183 -32.84 -8.91 -36.86
C PRO A 183 -32.33 -10.14 -36.08
N TRP A 184 -31.31 -10.01 -35.22
CA TRP A 184 -30.77 -11.11 -34.42
C TRP A 184 -30.51 -10.73 -32.94
N LEU A 185 -30.51 -11.76 -32.09
CA LEU A 185 -30.23 -11.73 -30.66
C LEU A 185 -29.27 -12.87 -30.29
N ASP A 186 -28.18 -12.53 -29.59
CA ASP A 186 -27.25 -13.48 -28.99
C ASP A 186 -27.37 -13.35 -27.45
N PHE A 187 -27.45 -14.45 -26.71
CA PHE A 187 -27.42 -14.36 -25.26
C PHE A 187 -26.89 -15.57 -24.50
N THR A 188 -26.43 -15.31 -23.29
CA THR A 188 -26.02 -16.29 -22.28
C THR A 188 -26.81 -16.05 -21.00
N LEU A 189 -27.47 -17.08 -20.47
CA LEU A 189 -28.29 -17.01 -19.27
C LEU A 189 -27.99 -18.19 -18.34
N LYS A 190 -27.77 -17.92 -17.04
CA LYS A 190 -27.56 -18.94 -16.00
C LYS A 190 -28.55 -18.79 -14.85
N LEU A 191 -29.18 -19.90 -14.43
CA LEU A 191 -30.30 -19.94 -13.49
C LEU A 191 -30.14 -21.09 -12.47
N GLU A 192 -30.67 -20.91 -11.26
CA GLU A 192 -30.71 -21.91 -10.17
C GLU A 192 -32.17 -22.15 -9.70
N GLU A 193 -32.38 -23.23 -8.95
CA GLU A 193 -33.66 -23.91 -8.65
C GLU A 193 -34.77 -22.98 -8.08
N ILE A 194 -35.71 -22.62 -8.97
CA ILE A 194 -37.14 -22.26 -8.77
C ILE A 194 -37.50 -20.81 -8.30
N ASP A 195 -38.10 -20.03 -9.22
CA ASP A 195 -39.50 -19.45 -9.18
C ASP A 195 -39.74 -18.34 -10.23
N ASP A 196 -38.72 -17.85 -10.95
CA ASP A 196 -38.87 -16.73 -11.89
C ASP A 196 -38.61 -17.15 -13.35
N THR A 197 -39.51 -17.98 -13.91
CA THR A 197 -39.52 -18.35 -15.36
C THR A 197 -39.64 -17.13 -16.27
N SER A 198 -40.10 -16.00 -15.72
CA SER A 198 -40.44 -14.81 -16.48
C SER A 198 -39.28 -14.20 -17.29
N ALA A 199 -38.03 -14.45 -16.89
CA ALA A 199 -36.86 -14.01 -17.66
C ALA A 199 -36.65 -14.84 -18.93
N ILE A 200 -36.87 -16.15 -18.86
CA ILE A 200 -36.89 -17.05 -20.02
C ILE A 200 -38.11 -16.71 -20.88
N ASP A 201 -39.30 -16.59 -20.29
CA ASP A 201 -40.53 -16.27 -21.03
C ASP A 201 -40.38 -14.98 -21.85
N THR A 202 -39.83 -13.91 -21.24
CA THR A 202 -39.57 -12.63 -21.94
C THR A 202 -38.57 -12.78 -23.10
N LEU A 203 -37.63 -13.72 -23.01
CA LEU A 203 -36.67 -13.98 -24.10
C LEU A 203 -37.29 -14.86 -25.19
N THR A 204 -38.13 -15.83 -24.81
CA THR A 204 -38.81 -16.76 -25.71
C THR A 204 -39.81 -16.03 -26.62
N GLU A 205 -40.42 -14.93 -26.15
CA GLU A 205 -41.19 -14.01 -27.00
C GLU A 205 -40.40 -13.48 -28.21
N GLU A 206 -39.06 -13.47 -28.14
CA GLU A 206 -38.16 -12.99 -29.19
C GLU A 206 -37.42 -14.13 -29.92
N ALA A 207 -37.92 -15.38 -29.81
CA ALA A 207 -37.30 -16.60 -30.34
C ALA A 207 -36.98 -16.55 -31.85
N GLU A 208 -37.81 -15.89 -32.65
CA GLU A 208 -37.60 -15.73 -34.11
C GLU A 208 -36.30 -14.99 -34.45
N ARG A 209 -35.78 -14.21 -33.51
CA ARG A 209 -34.55 -13.42 -33.64
C ARG A 209 -33.35 -14.12 -33.02
N TRP A 210 -33.52 -15.26 -32.34
CA TRP A 210 -32.41 -15.94 -31.69
C TRP A 210 -31.42 -16.45 -32.74
N ARG A 211 -30.14 -16.15 -32.55
CA ARG A 211 -29.05 -16.62 -33.43
C ARG A 211 -28.08 -17.53 -32.70
N SER A 212 -27.61 -17.12 -31.52
CA SER A 212 -26.66 -17.86 -30.70
C SER A 212 -27.08 -17.80 -29.23
N VAL A 213 -27.44 -18.95 -28.66
CA VAL A 213 -28.06 -19.03 -27.33
C VAL A 213 -27.28 -19.98 -26.43
N THR A 214 -27.07 -19.58 -25.18
CA THR A 214 -26.51 -20.44 -24.13
C THR A 214 -27.37 -20.36 -22.89
N LEU A 215 -27.97 -21.48 -22.51
CA LEU A 215 -28.81 -21.64 -21.33
C LEU A 215 -28.17 -22.66 -20.40
N SER A 216 -27.94 -22.27 -19.15
CA SER A 216 -27.50 -23.15 -18.08
C SER A 216 -28.50 -23.07 -16.94
N VAL A 217 -29.21 -24.15 -16.67
CA VAL A 217 -30.27 -24.22 -15.66
C VAL A 217 -29.97 -25.38 -14.72
N SER A 218 -29.95 -25.14 -13.41
CA SER A 218 -29.91 -26.20 -12.40
C SER A 218 -31.26 -26.34 -11.70
N GLY A 219 -31.72 -27.58 -11.51
CA GLY A 219 -32.97 -27.92 -10.84
C GLY A 219 -34.08 -28.44 -11.76
N GLY A 220 -35.30 -28.55 -11.23
CA GLY A 220 -36.47 -29.07 -11.96
C GLY A 220 -36.66 -28.45 -13.35
N VAL A 221 -37.20 -29.25 -14.28
CA VAL A 221 -37.36 -28.90 -15.70
C VAL A 221 -38.34 -27.71 -15.91
N SER A 222 -39.26 -27.44 -15.00
CA SER A 222 -40.30 -26.40 -15.09
C SER A 222 -39.92 -25.02 -15.69
N PRO A 223 -38.71 -24.44 -15.51
CA PRO A 223 -38.32 -23.16 -16.12
C PRO A 223 -38.20 -23.14 -17.64
N LEU A 224 -38.08 -24.30 -18.30
CA LEU A 224 -38.01 -24.42 -19.75
C LEU A 224 -39.38 -24.74 -20.39
N ALA A 225 -40.48 -24.72 -19.62
CA ALA A 225 -41.82 -25.06 -20.10
C ALA A 225 -42.27 -24.22 -21.31
N GLY A 226 -41.96 -22.93 -21.35
CA GLY A 226 -42.27 -22.07 -22.51
C GLY A 226 -41.54 -22.48 -23.81
N LEU A 227 -40.47 -23.28 -23.72
CA LEU A 227 -39.80 -23.89 -24.89
C LEU A 227 -40.40 -25.26 -25.25
N TRP A 228 -41.18 -25.88 -24.36
CA TRP A 228 -41.82 -27.19 -24.58
C TRP A 228 -43.21 -27.11 -25.17
N ASP A 229 -43.94 -26.03 -24.93
CA ASP A 229 -45.34 -25.89 -25.36
C ASP A 229 -45.52 -25.59 -26.88
N GLY A 230 -44.43 -25.52 -27.65
CA GLY A 230 -44.48 -25.63 -29.12
C GLY A 230 -44.80 -24.35 -29.90
N GLU A 231 -44.94 -23.19 -29.26
CA GLU A 231 -45.28 -21.93 -29.96
C GLU A 231 -44.07 -21.15 -30.51
N ALA A 232 -42.86 -21.39 -30.00
CA ALA A 232 -41.66 -20.65 -30.40
C ALA A 232 -41.09 -21.10 -31.76
N ARG A 233 -40.79 -20.13 -32.64
CA ARG A 233 -40.13 -20.37 -33.94
C ARG A 233 -38.65 -19.98 -33.90
N PHE A 234 -37.78 -20.89 -34.34
CA PHE A 234 -36.32 -20.71 -34.30
C PHE A 234 -35.71 -20.46 -35.69
N ASP A 235 -36.30 -19.55 -36.46
CA ASP A 235 -35.98 -19.34 -37.88
C ASP A 235 -34.52 -18.93 -38.15
N LYS A 236 -33.88 -18.24 -37.19
CA LYS A 236 -32.51 -17.72 -37.32
C LYS A 236 -31.50 -18.40 -36.42
N LEU A 237 -31.92 -19.43 -35.67
CA LEU A 237 -31.08 -20.07 -34.68
C LEU A 237 -29.98 -20.88 -35.36
N GLN A 238 -28.72 -20.48 -35.13
CA GLN A 238 -27.54 -21.13 -35.70
C GLN A 238 -26.77 -21.95 -34.68
N SER A 239 -26.83 -21.55 -33.40
CA SER A 239 -26.09 -22.16 -32.30
C SER A 239 -26.92 -22.18 -31.03
N ILE A 240 -26.98 -23.33 -30.36
CA ILE A 240 -27.63 -23.46 -29.05
C ILE A 240 -26.80 -24.32 -28.10
N CYS A 241 -26.63 -23.87 -26.86
CA CYS A 241 -26.01 -24.62 -25.78
C CYS A 241 -27.01 -24.77 -24.63
N LEU A 242 -27.33 -26.00 -24.23
CA LEU A 242 -28.34 -26.33 -23.23
C LEU A 242 -27.74 -27.20 -22.13
N PHE A 243 -27.43 -26.61 -20.99
CA PHE A 243 -26.90 -27.36 -19.85
C PHE A 243 -27.95 -27.45 -18.76
N ASN A 244 -28.39 -28.67 -18.48
CA ASN A 244 -29.39 -29.00 -17.48
C ASN A 244 -29.01 -30.31 -16.79
N ASP A 245 -29.25 -30.39 -15.48
CA ASP A 245 -29.04 -31.56 -14.62
C ASP A 245 -30.16 -32.62 -14.75
N ARG A 246 -31.17 -32.38 -15.60
CA ARG A 246 -32.24 -33.33 -15.96
C ARG A 246 -32.32 -33.57 -17.48
N SER A 247 -33.07 -34.61 -17.87
CA SER A 247 -33.21 -35.03 -19.28
C SER A 247 -33.84 -33.94 -20.15
N LEU A 248 -33.24 -33.70 -21.32
CA LEU A 248 -33.69 -32.74 -22.33
C LEU A 248 -34.55 -33.37 -23.44
N GLU A 249 -34.88 -34.66 -23.35
CA GLU A 249 -35.64 -35.40 -24.38
C GLU A 249 -36.97 -34.75 -24.77
N GLN A 250 -37.61 -34.04 -23.84
CA GLN A 250 -38.90 -33.39 -24.05
C GLN A 250 -38.81 -32.14 -24.96
N LEU A 251 -37.60 -31.63 -25.22
CA LEU A 251 -37.39 -30.48 -26.08
C LEU A 251 -37.41 -30.90 -27.56
N THR A 252 -38.62 -30.94 -28.14
CA THR A 252 -38.84 -31.41 -29.52
C THR A 252 -38.80 -30.29 -30.57
N VAL A 253 -39.06 -29.04 -30.18
CA VAL A 253 -39.23 -27.90 -31.08
C VAL A 253 -37.96 -27.55 -31.87
N LEU A 254 -36.77 -27.92 -31.34
CA LEU A 254 -35.49 -27.67 -32.02
C LEU A 254 -35.29 -28.50 -33.28
N GLU A 255 -36.00 -29.63 -33.43
CA GLU A 255 -35.96 -30.47 -34.64
C GLU A 255 -36.33 -29.68 -35.91
N PHE A 256 -37.18 -28.65 -35.76
CA PHE A 256 -37.66 -27.82 -36.86
C PHE A 256 -36.85 -26.54 -37.08
N ALA A 257 -35.69 -26.36 -36.45
CA ALA A 257 -34.85 -25.18 -36.61
C ALA A 257 -34.01 -25.26 -37.91
N PRO A 258 -34.34 -24.50 -38.97
CA PRO A 258 -33.78 -24.73 -40.31
C PRO A 258 -32.33 -24.24 -40.46
N MET A 259 -31.88 -23.33 -39.61
CA MET A 259 -30.52 -22.77 -39.65
C MET A 259 -29.59 -23.35 -38.57
N LEU A 260 -30.06 -24.34 -37.78
CA LEU A 260 -29.32 -24.85 -36.64
C LEU A 260 -28.18 -25.76 -37.11
N VAL A 261 -26.94 -25.35 -36.84
CA VAL A 261 -25.73 -26.03 -37.31
C VAL A 261 -24.83 -26.44 -36.15
N ARG A 262 -24.97 -25.83 -34.96
CA ARG A 262 -24.13 -26.08 -33.78
C ARG A 262 -24.96 -26.28 -32.52
N VAL A 263 -24.70 -27.37 -31.81
CA VAL A 263 -25.43 -27.71 -30.57
C VAL A 263 -24.47 -28.16 -29.47
N ALA A 264 -24.73 -27.74 -28.23
CA ALA A 264 -24.11 -28.31 -27.04
C ALA A 264 -25.15 -28.72 -26.00
N PHE A 265 -25.00 -29.87 -25.33
CA PHE A 265 -25.93 -30.33 -24.29
C PHE A 265 -25.27 -31.21 -23.21
N SER A 266 -25.96 -31.45 -22.08
CA SER A 266 -25.41 -32.22 -20.95
C SER A 266 -26.17 -33.44 -20.43
N SER A 267 -27.28 -33.80 -21.05
CA SER A 267 -28.07 -34.98 -20.67
C SER A 267 -28.45 -35.81 -21.90
N VAL A 268 -29.51 -36.62 -21.84
CA VAL A 268 -29.98 -37.37 -23.02
C VAL A 268 -30.32 -36.37 -24.15
N PRO A 269 -29.87 -36.63 -25.38
CA PRO A 269 -30.03 -35.71 -26.50
C PRO A 269 -31.50 -35.29 -26.74
N PRO A 270 -31.79 -33.98 -26.94
CA PRO A 270 -33.10 -33.53 -27.42
C PRO A 270 -33.31 -33.95 -28.89
N LYS A 271 -34.54 -33.80 -29.41
CA LYS A 271 -34.77 -33.97 -30.85
C LYS A 271 -34.18 -32.79 -31.60
N LEU A 272 -33.28 -33.08 -32.54
CA LEU A 272 -32.49 -32.11 -33.28
C LEU A 272 -32.47 -32.47 -34.77
N PRO A 273 -32.20 -31.50 -35.66
CA PRO A 273 -32.05 -31.75 -37.08
C PRO A 273 -30.66 -32.34 -37.36
N TRP A 274 -30.42 -33.58 -36.91
CA TRP A 274 -29.08 -34.21 -36.84
C TRP A 274 -28.30 -34.20 -38.16
N MET A 275 -29.01 -34.28 -39.30
CA MET A 275 -28.38 -34.38 -40.62
C MET A 275 -27.72 -33.07 -41.11
N GLN A 276 -28.10 -31.91 -40.57
CA GLN A 276 -27.52 -30.60 -40.93
C GLN A 276 -26.53 -30.06 -39.88
N LEU A 277 -26.35 -30.76 -38.75
CA LEU A 277 -25.43 -30.34 -37.70
C LEU A 277 -23.97 -30.54 -38.13
N SER A 278 -23.19 -29.46 -38.07
CA SER A 278 -21.74 -29.53 -38.33
C SER A 278 -20.93 -29.70 -37.05
N GLU A 279 -21.45 -29.29 -35.90
CA GLU A 279 -20.74 -29.33 -34.62
C GLU A 279 -21.70 -29.73 -33.49
N VAL A 280 -21.36 -30.80 -32.77
CA VAL A 280 -22.12 -31.30 -31.62
C VAL A 280 -21.18 -31.43 -30.42
N SER A 281 -21.54 -30.82 -29.30
CA SER A 281 -20.80 -30.92 -28.05
C SER A 281 -21.65 -31.58 -26.94
N PHE A 282 -21.10 -32.58 -26.26
CA PHE A 282 -21.78 -33.25 -25.15
C PHE A 282 -20.90 -33.28 -23.91
N GLN A 283 -21.40 -32.83 -22.75
CA GLN A 283 -20.63 -32.81 -21.51
C GLN A 283 -21.46 -33.30 -20.31
N THR A 284 -20.89 -34.12 -19.44
CA THR A 284 -21.55 -34.55 -18.20
C THR A 284 -21.43 -33.47 -17.11
N LEU A 285 -22.50 -33.19 -16.35
CA LEU A 285 -22.50 -32.17 -15.29
C LEU A 285 -22.00 -32.71 -13.93
N GLU A 286 -21.57 -31.78 -13.07
CA GLU A 286 -20.90 -32.08 -11.80
C GLU A 286 -21.82 -32.72 -10.74
N ASN A 287 -23.09 -32.32 -10.74
CA ASN A 287 -24.09 -32.62 -9.71
C ASN A 287 -25.25 -33.46 -10.25
N GLU A 288 -25.07 -34.12 -11.40
CA GLU A 288 -26.14 -34.94 -11.97
C GLU A 288 -26.33 -36.20 -11.09
N PRO A 289 -27.54 -36.44 -10.54
CA PRO A 289 -27.74 -37.54 -9.62
C PRO A 289 -27.58 -38.88 -10.36
N ILE A 290 -26.68 -39.72 -9.82
CA ILE A 290 -26.39 -41.11 -10.28
C ILE A 290 -27.67 -41.99 -10.30
N SER A 291 -28.75 -41.53 -9.67
CA SER A 291 -30.04 -42.23 -9.59
C SER A 291 -30.91 -42.15 -10.86
N SER A 292 -30.52 -41.38 -11.89
CA SER A 292 -31.16 -41.51 -13.21
C SER A 292 -30.67 -42.79 -13.87
N GLY A 293 -31.49 -43.84 -13.91
CA GLY A 293 -31.14 -45.17 -14.45
C GLY A 293 -30.77 -45.23 -15.95
N THR A 294 -30.41 -44.10 -16.56
CA THR A 294 -29.86 -44.00 -17.92
C THR A 294 -28.37 -44.30 -17.93
N THR A 295 -27.97 -45.28 -18.73
CA THR A 295 -26.56 -45.68 -18.89
C THR A 295 -25.78 -44.63 -19.72
N LEU A 296 -24.45 -44.56 -19.54
CA LEU A 296 -23.61 -43.71 -20.40
C LEU A 296 -23.76 -44.06 -21.90
N LEU A 297 -24.04 -45.34 -22.23
CA LEU A 297 -24.31 -45.77 -23.59
C LEU A 297 -25.53 -45.03 -24.20
N GLU A 298 -26.60 -44.89 -23.42
CA GLU A 298 -27.81 -44.19 -23.86
C GLU A 298 -27.55 -42.69 -24.07
N ARG A 299 -26.70 -42.09 -23.23
CA ARG A 299 -26.32 -40.68 -23.33
C ARG A 299 -25.47 -40.37 -24.56
N ILE A 300 -24.58 -41.28 -24.96
CA ILE A 300 -23.73 -41.11 -26.15
C ILE A 300 -24.34 -41.68 -27.43
N LYS A 301 -25.54 -42.29 -27.36
CA LYS A 301 -26.22 -42.91 -28.51
C LYS A 301 -26.50 -41.94 -29.66
N PHE A 302 -26.53 -40.63 -29.38
CA PHE A 302 -26.66 -39.61 -30.42
C PHE A 302 -25.58 -39.68 -31.50
N LEU A 303 -24.42 -40.29 -31.21
CA LEU A 303 -23.36 -40.53 -32.19
C LEU A 303 -23.86 -41.33 -33.41
N GLU A 304 -24.87 -42.19 -33.26
CA GLU A 304 -25.50 -42.93 -34.36
C GLU A 304 -26.32 -42.02 -35.29
N LEU A 305 -26.80 -40.88 -34.76
CA LEU A 305 -27.67 -39.93 -35.46
C LEU A 305 -26.87 -38.88 -36.23
N CYS A 306 -25.61 -38.63 -35.86
CA CYS A 306 -24.77 -37.60 -36.45
C CYS A 306 -24.44 -37.86 -37.93
N ALA A 307 -24.51 -36.81 -38.74
CA ALA A 307 -24.07 -36.84 -40.13
C ALA A 307 -22.55 -37.07 -40.26
N PRO A 308 -22.06 -37.61 -41.40
CA PRO A 308 -20.63 -37.90 -41.58
C PRO A 308 -19.70 -36.68 -41.46
N HIS A 309 -20.19 -35.49 -41.85
CA HIS A 309 -19.42 -34.24 -41.79
C HIS A 309 -19.41 -33.59 -40.40
N CYS A 310 -20.22 -34.10 -39.47
CA CYS A 310 -20.35 -33.55 -38.12
C CYS A 310 -19.05 -33.74 -37.34
N ALA A 311 -18.61 -32.71 -36.64
CA ALA A 311 -17.56 -32.78 -35.62
C ALA A 311 -18.20 -32.94 -34.25
N VAL A 312 -17.87 -34.03 -33.56
CA VAL A 312 -18.38 -34.30 -32.22
C VAL A 312 -17.30 -34.05 -31.18
N SER A 313 -17.62 -33.25 -30.17
CA SER A 313 -16.75 -32.98 -29.03
C SER A 313 -17.42 -33.42 -27.73
N MET A 314 -16.70 -34.16 -26.91
CA MET A 314 -17.15 -34.56 -25.58
C MET A 314 -16.11 -34.10 -24.56
N PRO A 315 -16.04 -32.79 -24.25
CA PRO A 315 -14.91 -32.23 -23.52
C PRO A 315 -14.81 -32.74 -22.08
N TRP A 316 -15.93 -33.09 -21.46
CA TRP A 316 -15.99 -33.61 -20.09
C TRP A 316 -16.93 -34.80 -20.04
N LEU A 317 -16.38 -36.00 -20.27
CA LEU A 317 -17.07 -37.26 -20.09
C LEU A 317 -16.63 -37.86 -18.75
N ARG A 318 -17.53 -37.83 -17.77
CA ARG A 318 -17.32 -38.51 -16.48
C ARG A 318 -17.43 -40.01 -16.66
N LEU A 319 -16.38 -40.69 -16.22
CA LEU A 319 -16.25 -42.14 -16.39
C LEU A 319 -16.66 -42.92 -15.13
N GLU A 320 -17.08 -42.23 -14.06
CA GLU A 320 -17.65 -42.84 -12.86
C GLU A 320 -18.99 -43.55 -13.13
N ASP A 321 -19.67 -43.18 -14.22
CA ASP A 321 -20.90 -43.81 -14.74
C ASP A 321 -20.64 -45.09 -15.56
N LEU A 322 -19.36 -45.46 -15.79
CA LEU A 322 -18.97 -46.67 -16.54
C LEU A 322 -18.90 -47.94 -15.70
N ARG A 323 -19.49 -47.99 -14.50
CA ARG A 323 -19.49 -49.21 -13.66
C ARG A 323 -19.98 -50.44 -14.44
N ASP A 324 -20.91 -50.25 -15.37
CA ASP A 324 -21.45 -51.30 -16.24
C ASP A 324 -20.47 -51.79 -17.33
N TRP A 325 -19.48 -50.99 -17.71
CA TRP A 325 -18.53 -51.27 -18.80
C TRP A 325 -17.24 -51.94 -18.29
N THR A 326 -17.13 -52.19 -16.98
CA THR A 326 -16.02 -52.91 -16.34
C THR A 326 -16.17 -54.44 -16.39
N LYS A 327 -17.38 -54.95 -16.69
CA LYS A 327 -17.66 -56.38 -16.88
C LYS A 327 -17.41 -56.74 -18.36
N GLN A 328 -16.56 -57.76 -18.58
CA GLN A 328 -16.14 -58.39 -19.86
C GLN A 328 -16.31 -57.53 -21.15
N LEU A 329 -15.20 -57.29 -21.86
CA LEU A 329 -15.20 -56.69 -23.19
C LEU A 329 -16.22 -57.41 -24.10
N PRO A 330 -17.17 -56.69 -24.74
CA PRO A 330 -18.15 -57.32 -25.59
C PRO A 330 -17.48 -57.92 -26.85
N PRO A 331 -18.05 -58.98 -27.44
CA PRO A 331 -17.51 -59.59 -28.64
C PRO A 331 -17.70 -58.74 -29.91
N ARG A 332 -18.56 -57.70 -29.87
CA ARG A 332 -18.83 -56.76 -30.96
C ARG A 332 -18.96 -55.33 -30.40
N PRO A 333 -18.65 -54.29 -31.21
CA PRO A 333 -18.88 -52.91 -30.83
C PRO A 333 -20.36 -52.66 -30.48
N SER A 334 -20.59 -51.82 -29.47
CA SER A 334 -21.92 -51.52 -28.93
C SER A 334 -22.58 -50.32 -29.60
N LEU A 335 -21.82 -49.46 -30.27
CA LEU A 335 -22.31 -48.26 -30.95
C LEU A 335 -21.55 -48.05 -32.26
N ARG A 336 -22.29 -47.75 -33.33
CA ARG A 336 -21.73 -47.51 -34.67
C ARG A 336 -22.04 -46.10 -35.15
N SER A 337 -21.02 -45.32 -35.47
CA SER A 337 -21.14 -43.92 -35.89
C SER A 337 -20.45 -43.64 -37.23
N ASN A 338 -20.95 -42.64 -37.95
CA ASN A 338 -20.38 -42.20 -39.22
C ASN A 338 -19.55 -40.91 -39.09
N VAL A 339 -19.38 -40.38 -37.88
CA VAL A 339 -18.68 -39.12 -37.59
C VAL A 339 -17.23 -39.16 -38.08
N ALA A 340 -16.81 -38.09 -38.77
CA ALA A 340 -15.44 -37.96 -39.25
C ALA A 340 -14.46 -37.40 -38.21
N ARG A 341 -14.93 -36.56 -37.27
CA ARG A 341 -14.06 -35.90 -36.29
C ARG A 341 -14.61 -36.08 -34.88
N LEU A 342 -13.83 -36.68 -34.00
CA LEU A 342 -14.20 -36.97 -32.63
C LEU A 342 -13.17 -36.43 -31.64
N ARG A 343 -13.64 -35.64 -30.67
CA ARG A 343 -12.85 -35.20 -29.52
C ARG A 343 -13.43 -35.75 -28.22
N LEU A 344 -12.59 -36.39 -27.41
CA LEU A 344 -12.94 -37.05 -26.16
C LEU A 344 -12.07 -36.48 -25.02
N GLY A 345 -12.71 -35.78 -24.11
CA GLY A 345 -12.13 -35.32 -22.86
C GLY A 345 -12.66 -36.16 -21.70
N LEU A 346 -11.79 -36.87 -21.00
CA LEU A 346 -12.16 -37.93 -20.05
C LEU A 346 -11.82 -37.55 -18.61
N SER A 347 -12.81 -37.52 -17.71
CA SER A 347 -12.63 -37.18 -16.30
C SER A 347 -12.69 -38.42 -15.41
N LEU A 348 -11.63 -38.68 -14.64
CA LEU A 348 -11.48 -39.84 -13.74
C LEU A 348 -11.30 -39.39 -12.28
N LYS A 349 -11.91 -40.11 -11.32
CA LYS A 349 -11.62 -39.99 -9.89
C LYS A 349 -10.44 -40.90 -9.50
N LYS A 350 -9.63 -40.47 -8.54
CA LYS A 350 -8.49 -41.21 -7.96
C LYS A 350 -8.88 -42.63 -7.55
N GLY A 351 -8.09 -43.63 -7.97
CA GLY A 351 -8.32 -45.05 -7.73
C GLY A 351 -9.09 -45.80 -8.84
N GLN A 352 -9.55 -45.12 -9.90
CA GLN A 352 -10.19 -45.77 -11.05
C GLN A 352 -9.16 -46.08 -12.16
N THR A 353 -9.04 -47.37 -12.46
CA THR A 353 -7.88 -48.05 -13.08
C THR A 353 -7.62 -47.81 -14.58
N ARG A 354 -6.40 -48.19 -15.01
CA ARG A 354 -5.82 -48.26 -16.37
C ARG A 354 -6.68 -48.81 -17.53
N ARG A 355 -7.91 -49.30 -17.30
CA ARG A 355 -8.71 -50.08 -18.27
C ARG A 355 -9.86 -49.32 -18.93
N ILE A 356 -10.17 -48.11 -18.47
CA ILE A 356 -11.45 -47.46 -18.80
C ILE A 356 -11.46 -46.83 -20.21
N LEU A 357 -10.40 -46.10 -20.60
CA LEU A 357 -10.25 -45.58 -21.97
C LEU A 357 -10.31 -46.71 -23.00
N GLY A 358 -9.61 -47.82 -22.72
CA GLY A 358 -9.63 -49.01 -23.57
C GLY A 358 -11.03 -49.61 -23.72
N ASN A 359 -11.76 -49.79 -22.61
CA ASN A 359 -13.12 -50.32 -22.67
C ASN A 359 -14.09 -49.40 -23.43
N LEU A 360 -13.89 -48.08 -23.36
CA LEU A 360 -14.68 -47.11 -24.13
C LEU A 360 -14.44 -47.27 -25.63
N LEU A 361 -13.18 -47.21 -26.07
CA LEU A 361 -12.81 -47.34 -27.48
C LEU A 361 -13.24 -48.69 -28.07
N ALA A 362 -13.08 -49.80 -27.33
CA ALA A 362 -13.44 -51.14 -27.80
C ALA A 362 -14.96 -51.34 -28.05
N ARG A 363 -15.81 -50.42 -27.58
CA ARG A 363 -17.27 -50.45 -27.76
C ARG A 363 -17.76 -49.52 -28.87
N LEU A 364 -16.88 -48.72 -29.46
CA LEU A 364 -17.21 -47.77 -30.50
C LEU A 364 -16.69 -48.29 -31.86
N GLU A 365 -17.53 -48.17 -32.89
CA GLU A 365 -17.16 -48.42 -34.27
C GLU A 365 -17.39 -47.15 -35.10
N PHE A 366 -16.40 -46.72 -35.87
CA PHE A 366 -16.55 -45.60 -36.81
C PHE A 366 -16.28 -46.00 -38.26
N ALA A 367 -17.18 -45.60 -39.17
CA ALA A 367 -17.03 -45.88 -40.59
C ALA A 367 -16.16 -44.87 -41.36
N ASN A 368 -16.07 -43.62 -40.88
CA ASN A 368 -15.44 -42.50 -41.60
C ASN A 368 -14.52 -41.62 -40.73
N LEU A 369 -14.06 -42.13 -39.59
CA LEU A 369 -13.23 -41.35 -38.66
C LEU A 369 -11.90 -40.95 -39.32
N SER A 370 -11.71 -39.64 -39.52
CA SER A 370 -10.48 -39.04 -40.04
C SER A 370 -9.66 -38.33 -38.97
N GLU A 371 -10.29 -37.86 -37.89
CA GLU A 371 -9.64 -37.16 -36.78
C GLU A 371 -10.11 -37.69 -35.43
N LEU A 372 -9.17 -38.06 -34.57
CA LEU A 372 -9.42 -38.47 -33.19
C LEU A 372 -8.56 -37.66 -32.23
N HIS A 373 -9.18 -37.02 -31.25
CA HIS A 373 -8.51 -36.26 -30.20
C HIS A 373 -8.92 -36.79 -28.82
N ILE A 374 -7.95 -37.21 -28.01
CA ILE A 374 -8.16 -37.67 -26.62
C ILE A 374 -7.38 -36.77 -25.67
N HIS A 375 -8.03 -36.29 -24.61
CA HIS A 375 -7.41 -35.47 -23.56
C HIS A 375 -8.02 -35.77 -22.17
N PRO A 376 -7.35 -35.43 -21.06
CA PRO A 376 -7.99 -35.45 -19.74
C PRO A 376 -9.07 -34.37 -19.66
N GLY A 377 -10.16 -34.67 -18.97
CA GLY A 377 -11.17 -33.69 -18.59
C GLY A 377 -10.70 -32.87 -17.38
N LYS A 378 -10.90 -31.54 -17.44
CA LYS A 378 -10.63 -30.52 -16.40
C LYS A 378 -9.21 -30.56 -15.77
N PRO A 379 -8.24 -29.77 -16.27
CA PRO A 379 -6.87 -29.78 -15.76
C PRO A 379 -6.62 -29.00 -14.46
N GLU A 380 -7.51 -28.07 -14.05
CA GLU A 380 -7.01 -26.90 -13.32
C GLU A 380 -7.15 -26.85 -11.79
N GLU A 381 -7.99 -27.64 -11.10
CA GLU A 381 -8.20 -27.39 -9.64
C GLU A 381 -8.25 -28.59 -8.70
N HIS A 382 -8.20 -29.84 -9.18
CA HIS A 382 -8.17 -31.01 -8.29
C HIS A 382 -6.78 -31.64 -8.27
N LYS A 383 -6.16 -31.70 -7.08
CA LYS A 383 -4.91 -32.44 -6.79
C LYS A 383 -5.02 -33.97 -7.00
N ASP A 384 -6.11 -34.44 -7.58
CA ASP A 384 -6.55 -35.84 -7.62
C ASP A 384 -6.89 -36.35 -9.03
N VAL A 385 -6.58 -35.61 -10.11
CA VAL A 385 -6.75 -36.11 -11.48
C VAL A 385 -5.65 -37.13 -11.78
N GLU A 386 -6.01 -38.39 -12.01
CA GLU A 386 -5.08 -39.43 -12.45
C GLU A 386 -4.79 -39.31 -13.96
N PRO A 387 -3.56 -39.65 -14.40
CA PRO A 387 -3.20 -39.66 -15.80
C PRO A 387 -4.04 -40.68 -16.59
N LEU A 388 -4.45 -40.34 -17.83
CA LEU A 388 -5.09 -41.30 -18.73
C LEU A 388 -4.06 -42.33 -19.19
N TRP A 389 -4.37 -43.62 -19.06
CA TRP A 389 -3.48 -44.70 -19.51
C TRP A 389 -3.96 -45.26 -20.85
N TRP A 390 -3.04 -45.37 -21.80
CA TRP A 390 -3.28 -46.08 -23.04
C TRP A 390 -3.44 -47.58 -22.80
N SER A 391 -4.15 -48.26 -23.70
CA SER A 391 -4.34 -49.71 -23.63
C SER A 391 -4.15 -50.34 -25.01
N ARG A 392 -2.97 -50.94 -25.21
CA ARG A 392 -2.60 -51.67 -26.44
C ARG A 392 -3.72 -52.59 -26.97
N ASN A 393 -4.16 -53.55 -26.14
CA ASN A 393 -5.15 -54.56 -26.55
C ASN A 393 -6.51 -53.97 -26.95
N ALA A 394 -6.92 -52.88 -26.31
CA ALA A 394 -8.20 -52.26 -26.60
C ALA A 394 -8.14 -51.40 -27.87
N PHE A 395 -7.02 -50.71 -28.10
CA PHE A 395 -6.80 -49.96 -29.33
C PHE A 395 -6.72 -50.88 -30.55
N LEU A 396 -6.01 -52.02 -30.45
CA LEU A 396 -5.95 -52.99 -31.55
C LEU A 396 -7.36 -53.54 -31.89
N ARG A 397 -8.19 -53.82 -30.89
CA ARG A 397 -9.61 -54.18 -31.13
C ARG A 397 -10.39 -53.04 -31.75
N PHE A 398 -10.19 -51.81 -31.32
CA PHE A 398 -10.81 -50.65 -31.96
C PHE A 398 -10.39 -50.56 -33.43
N ALA A 399 -9.13 -50.82 -33.75
CA ALA A 399 -8.58 -50.88 -35.11
C ALA A 399 -9.18 -52.00 -35.97
N ASP A 400 -9.49 -53.15 -35.38
CA ASP A 400 -10.09 -54.29 -36.11
C ASP A 400 -11.49 -53.98 -36.64
N HIS A 401 -12.28 -53.18 -35.92
CA HIS A 401 -13.69 -52.92 -36.27
C HIS A 401 -13.91 -51.52 -36.87
N THR A 402 -13.06 -50.55 -36.55
CA THR A 402 -13.11 -49.18 -37.08
C THR A 402 -12.22 -49.07 -38.33
N GLN A 403 -12.68 -48.35 -39.35
CA GLN A 403 -11.90 -48.13 -40.57
C GLN A 403 -10.73 -47.15 -40.38
N LEU A 404 -9.73 -47.50 -39.56
CA LEU A 404 -8.59 -46.64 -39.23
C LEU A 404 -7.66 -46.30 -40.40
N HIS A 405 -7.81 -46.98 -41.54
CA HIS A 405 -7.16 -46.59 -42.79
C HIS A 405 -7.62 -45.22 -43.34
N LYS A 406 -8.61 -44.58 -42.71
CA LYS A 406 -9.04 -43.20 -43.01
C LYS A 406 -8.56 -42.18 -41.97
N LEU A 407 -8.00 -42.62 -40.84
CA LEU A 407 -7.56 -41.75 -39.77
C LEU A 407 -6.29 -41.00 -40.22
N SER A 408 -6.41 -39.70 -40.50
CA SER A 408 -5.30 -38.85 -40.92
C SER A 408 -4.73 -38.02 -39.77
N SER A 409 -5.47 -37.82 -38.67
CA SER A 409 -5.02 -37.02 -37.53
C SER A 409 -5.35 -37.67 -36.18
N LEU A 410 -4.34 -37.84 -35.33
CA LEU A 410 -4.46 -38.38 -33.98
C LEU A 410 -3.80 -37.43 -32.97
N LEU A 411 -4.56 -36.92 -32.01
CA LEU A 411 -4.10 -35.99 -30.98
C LEU A 411 -4.29 -36.62 -29.59
N LEU A 412 -3.21 -36.83 -28.86
CA LEU A 412 -3.20 -37.43 -27.53
C LEU A 412 -2.61 -36.44 -26.52
N HIS A 413 -3.46 -35.71 -25.80
CA HIS A 413 -3.02 -34.76 -24.78
C HIS A 413 -3.02 -35.40 -23.39
N ASN A 414 -1.90 -35.35 -22.65
CA ASN A 414 -1.79 -35.93 -21.31
C ASN A 414 -2.34 -37.37 -21.26
N VAL A 415 -1.91 -38.19 -22.22
CA VAL A 415 -2.20 -39.62 -22.28
C VAL A 415 -0.88 -40.37 -22.13
N ARG A 416 -0.76 -41.17 -21.07
CA ARG A 416 0.41 -42.01 -20.82
C ARG A 416 0.36 -43.21 -21.78
N ILE A 417 1.22 -43.15 -22.78
CA ILE A 417 1.44 -44.20 -23.79
C ILE A 417 2.91 -44.60 -23.75
N GLU A 418 3.19 -45.91 -23.76
CA GLU A 418 4.58 -46.40 -23.83
C GLU A 418 5.07 -46.45 -25.28
N HIS A 419 6.39 -46.39 -25.50
CA HIS A 419 6.96 -46.31 -26.84
C HIS A 419 6.63 -47.54 -27.72
N GLU A 420 6.57 -48.75 -27.15
CA GLU A 420 6.14 -49.96 -27.86
C GLU A 420 4.68 -49.86 -28.30
N GLU A 421 3.81 -49.34 -27.43
CA GLU A 421 2.39 -49.15 -27.73
C GLU A 421 2.17 -48.08 -28.81
N LEU A 422 3.00 -47.03 -28.84
CA LEU A 422 2.96 -46.01 -29.88
C LEU A 422 3.36 -46.56 -31.25
N ILE A 423 4.33 -47.49 -31.29
CA ILE A 423 4.70 -48.19 -32.53
C ILE A 423 3.52 -49.03 -33.05
N ASP A 424 2.76 -49.69 -32.18
CA ASP A 424 1.55 -50.41 -32.59
C ASP A 424 0.47 -49.47 -33.15
N VAL A 425 0.31 -48.28 -32.57
CA VAL A 425 -0.60 -47.24 -33.08
C VAL A 425 -0.22 -46.85 -34.50
N LEU A 426 1.06 -46.54 -34.72
CA LEU A 426 1.58 -46.14 -36.02
C LEU A 426 1.45 -47.27 -37.06
N THR A 427 1.66 -48.52 -36.64
CA THR A 427 1.52 -49.70 -37.52
C THR A 427 0.06 -49.94 -37.92
N SER A 428 -0.87 -49.69 -37.02
CA SER A 428 -2.31 -49.90 -37.24
C SER A 428 -3.01 -48.71 -37.94
N THR A 429 -2.30 -47.61 -38.19
CA THR A 429 -2.84 -46.37 -38.79
C THR A 429 -2.03 -45.92 -40.01
N PRO A 430 -2.04 -46.68 -41.12
CA PRO A 430 -1.16 -46.41 -42.26
C PRO A 430 -1.46 -45.11 -43.01
N ALA A 431 -2.65 -44.52 -42.80
CA ALA A 431 -3.06 -43.25 -43.42
C ALA A 431 -2.80 -42.02 -42.54
N LEU A 432 -2.18 -42.20 -41.37
CA LEU A 432 -1.93 -41.11 -40.43
C LEU A 432 -0.95 -40.10 -41.01
N GLU A 433 -1.38 -38.84 -41.12
CA GLU A 433 -0.57 -37.70 -41.59
C GLU A 433 -0.10 -36.84 -40.42
N LYS A 434 -0.88 -36.77 -39.34
CA LYS A 434 -0.61 -35.95 -38.17
C LYS A 434 -0.75 -36.75 -36.88
N LEU A 435 0.27 -36.68 -36.04
CA LEU A 435 0.26 -37.26 -34.70
C LEU A 435 0.77 -36.24 -33.70
N PHE A 436 0.02 -36.02 -32.62
CA PHE A 436 0.48 -35.21 -31.48
C PHE A 436 0.39 -36.05 -30.21
N VAL A 437 1.45 -36.06 -29.41
CA VAL A 437 1.49 -36.75 -28.11
C VAL A 437 2.06 -35.81 -27.06
N GLN A 438 1.28 -35.53 -26.01
CA GLN A 438 1.73 -34.81 -24.82
C GLN A 438 1.94 -35.80 -23.67
N ASP A 439 3.19 -35.90 -23.24
CA ASP A 439 3.66 -36.72 -22.14
C ASP A 439 3.41 -36.05 -20.78
N ILE A 440 3.16 -36.88 -19.76
CA ILE A 440 2.94 -36.47 -18.38
C ILE A 440 4.25 -36.67 -17.62
N ALA A 441 4.84 -35.58 -17.10
CA ALA A 441 5.98 -35.70 -16.20
C ALA A 441 5.61 -36.60 -15.01
N ALA A 442 6.53 -37.51 -14.66
CA ALA A 442 6.39 -38.44 -13.56
C ALA A 442 5.91 -37.74 -12.29
N TYR A 443 4.76 -38.17 -11.76
CA TYR A 443 4.38 -37.84 -10.39
C TYR A 443 5.51 -38.26 -9.46
N SER A 444 5.90 -37.34 -8.60
CA SER A 444 6.89 -37.56 -7.58
C SER A 444 6.20 -38.31 -6.43
N GLU A 445 6.54 -39.58 -6.18
CA GLU A 445 6.06 -40.26 -4.98
C GLU A 445 7.02 -39.99 -3.83
N TRP A 446 6.47 -39.60 -2.67
CA TRP A 446 7.25 -39.46 -1.45
C TRP A 446 7.53 -40.87 -0.90
N ASP A 447 8.77 -41.35 -1.06
CA ASP A 447 9.18 -42.61 -0.45
C ASP A 447 9.38 -42.39 1.06
N VAL A 448 8.42 -42.90 1.83
CA VAL A 448 8.35 -42.81 3.29
C VAL A 448 9.57 -43.48 3.96
N ARG A 449 10.21 -44.46 3.30
CA ARG A 449 11.38 -45.15 3.86
C ARG A 449 12.69 -44.40 3.63
N SER A 450 12.83 -43.73 2.49
CA SER A 450 14.07 -43.00 2.18
C SER A 450 14.03 -41.52 2.51
N GLN A 451 12.88 -40.99 2.97
CA GLN A 451 12.62 -39.54 3.13
C GLN A 451 13.11 -38.73 1.93
N ARG A 452 12.88 -39.27 0.74
CA ARG A 452 13.25 -38.65 -0.53
C ARG A 452 12.09 -38.82 -1.48
N VAL A 453 11.92 -37.82 -2.32
CA VAL A 453 11.05 -37.89 -3.48
C VAL A 453 11.67 -38.89 -4.46
N VAL A 454 10.99 -40.02 -4.69
CA VAL A 454 11.38 -41.02 -5.68
C VAL A 454 10.56 -40.78 -6.92
N TYR A 455 11.23 -40.37 -7.99
CA TYR A 455 10.62 -40.15 -9.29
C TYR A 455 10.41 -41.51 -9.99
N LEU A 456 9.16 -41.94 -10.11
CA LEU A 456 8.80 -43.15 -10.85
C LEU A 456 8.80 -42.87 -12.35
N GLY A 457 9.98 -43.00 -12.98
CA GLY A 457 10.12 -43.28 -14.41
C GLY A 457 10.66 -42.14 -15.26
N ARG A 458 11.89 -42.33 -15.75
CA ARG A 458 12.44 -41.63 -16.93
C ARG A 458 11.75 -42.15 -18.20
N HIS A 459 10.48 -41.84 -18.41
CA HIS A 459 9.83 -42.12 -19.69
C HIS A 459 10.04 -40.92 -20.60
N THR A 460 11.11 -40.92 -21.39
CA THR A 460 11.17 -40.06 -22.57
C THR A 460 10.53 -40.83 -23.71
N LEU A 461 9.30 -40.49 -24.09
CA LEU A 461 8.58 -41.10 -25.22
C LEU A 461 9.40 -41.11 -26.52
N ILE A 462 10.28 -40.12 -26.71
CA ILE A 462 11.27 -40.08 -27.79
C ILE A 462 12.49 -40.95 -27.41
N THR A 463 12.39 -42.26 -27.69
CA THR A 463 13.50 -43.22 -27.60
C THR A 463 14.19 -43.39 -28.95
N ASN A 464 15.45 -43.78 -28.95
CA ASN A 464 16.15 -44.14 -30.20
C ASN A 464 15.39 -45.25 -30.96
N SER A 465 14.82 -46.22 -30.23
CA SER A 465 13.98 -47.28 -30.83
C SER A 465 12.74 -46.76 -31.56
N LEU A 466 12.04 -45.74 -31.02
CA LEU A 466 10.91 -45.11 -31.71
C LEU A 466 11.36 -44.36 -32.97
N LEU A 467 12.49 -43.65 -32.88
CA LEU A 467 13.07 -42.92 -34.01
C LEU A 467 13.55 -43.86 -35.12
N ASP A 468 14.12 -45.00 -34.74
CA ASP A 468 14.56 -46.03 -35.67
C ASP A 468 13.35 -46.75 -36.32
N ALA A 469 12.24 -46.95 -35.59
CA ALA A 469 10.99 -47.50 -36.14
C ALA A 469 10.32 -46.56 -37.16
N LEU A 470 10.51 -45.24 -37.04
CA LEU A 470 10.08 -44.25 -38.04
C LEU A 470 11.03 -44.20 -39.26
N SER A 471 12.15 -44.92 -39.23
CA SER A 471 13.10 -44.97 -40.35
C SER A 471 12.68 -46.02 -41.39
N PRO A 472 12.59 -45.66 -42.68
CA PRO A 472 12.29 -46.60 -43.75
C PRO A 472 13.44 -47.57 -44.08
N ILE A 473 14.61 -47.47 -43.44
CA ILE A 473 15.84 -48.19 -43.85
C ILE A 473 16.17 -49.40 -42.96
N ASN A 474 15.53 -49.56 -41.78
CA ASN A 474 16.06 -50.45 -40.74
C ASN A 474 15.15 -51.60 -40.26
N SER A 475 14.27 -52.14 -41.10
CA SER A 475 13.59 -53.40 -40.81
C SER A 475 13.85 -54.43 -41.91
N GLU A 476 14.15 -55.67 -41.53
CA GLU A 476 14.28 -56.82 -42.45
C GLU A 476 12.97 -57.11 -43.24
N SER A 477 11.89 -56.36 -43.01
CA SER A 477 10.56 -56.58 -43.57
C SER A 477 10.10 -55.59 -44.67
N ASN A 478 10.88 -54.57 -45.07
CA ASN A 478 10.49 -53.55 -46.07
C ASN A 478 9.19 -52.75 -45.78
N ASP A 479 8.50 -53.01 -44.67
CA ASP A 479 7.27 -52.32 -44.29
C ASP A 479 7.61 -51.02 -43.53
N VAL A 480 7.25 -49.88 -44.13
CA VAL A 480 7.41 -48.56 -43.50
C VAL A 480 6.25 -48.33 -42.52
N VAL A 481 6.58 -48.14 -41.25
CA VAL A 481 5.62 -47.76 -40.20
C VAL A 481 5.15 -46.32 -40.44
N ALA A 482 3.82 -46.10 -40.50
CA ALA A 482 3.18 -44.81 -40.79
C ALA A 482 3.74 -44.06 -42.02
N PRO A 483 3.61 -44.62 -43.24
CA PRO A 483 4.26 -44.11 -44.45
C PRO A 483 3.77 -42.74 -44.91
N ARG A 484 2.63 -42.26 -44.40
CA ARG A 484 2.04 -40.96 -44.73
C ARG A 484 2.24 -39.90 -43.65
N LEU A 485 2.93 -40.21 -42.56
CA LEU A 485 3.13 -39.27 -41.47
C LEU A 485 3.94 -38.07 -41.99
N VAL A 486 3.41 -36.87 -41.81
CA VAL A 486 3.99 -35.58 -42.24
C VAL A 486 4.31 -34.71 -41.03
N GLU A 487 3.49 -34.77 -39.99
CA GLU A 487 3.63 -33.97 -38.78
C GLU A 487 3.63 -34.87 -37.54
N PHE A 488 4.72 -34.87 -36.78
CA PHE A 488 4.77 -35.51 -35.46
C PHE A 488 5.14 -34.48 -34.39
N GLY A 489 4.17 -34.15 -33.55
CA GLY A 489 4.34 -33.23 -32.42
C GLY A 489 4.47 -33.98 -31.10
N PHE A 490 5.46 -33.61 -30.32
CA PHE A 490 5.69 -34.12 -28.98
C PHE A 490 5.73 -32.97 -27.98
N ALA A 491 4.91 -33.04 -26.93
CA ALA A 491 4.97 -32.10 -25.83
C ALA A 491 5.32 -32.82 -24.52
N SER A 492 6.17 -32.23 -23.70
CA SER A 492 6.48 -32.79 -22.37
C SER A 492 6.45 -31.71 -21.32
N GLU A 493 5.75 -31.99 -20.22
CA GLU A 493 5.74 -31.14 -19.03
C GLU A 493 7.04 -31.29 -18.27
N MET A 494 7.72 -30.18 -17.99
CA MET A 494 8.95 -30.18 -17.21
C MET A 494 8.77 -29.27 -15.99
N GLU A 495 8.92 -29.83 -14.78
CA GLU A 495 8.84 -29.04 -13.56
C GLU A 495 10.08 -28.14 -13.42
N PRO A 496 9.91 -26.79 -13.37
CA PRO A 496 11.01 -25.86 -13.50
C PRO A 496 12.05 -25.90 -12.37
N GLU A 497 11.72 -26.46 -11.21
CA GLU A 497 12.56 -26.42 -10.01
C GLU A 497 13.50 -27.64 -9.89
N ILE A 498 13.28 -28.68 -10.71
CA ILE A 498 13.85 -30.02 -10.48
C ILE A 498 14.89 -30.39 -11.55
N VAL A 499 14.74 -29.89 -12.79
CA VAL A 499 15.64 -30.21 -13.91
C VAL A 499 16.37 -28.94 -14.37
N SER A 500 17.71 -28.98 -14.41
CA SER A 500 18.51 -27.84 -14.87
C SER A 500 18.37 -27.62 -16.38
N ASP A 501 18.42 -26.35 -16.80
CA ASP A 501 18.32 -25.95 -18.21
C ASP A 501 19.36 -26.69 -19.10
N ASP A 502 20.58 -26.94 -18.57
CA ASP A 502 21.63 -27.70 -19.26
C ASP A 502 21.31 -29.20 -19.43
N SER A 503 20.60 -29.80 -18.46
CA SER A 503 20.18 -31.21 -18.56
C SER A 503 19.12 -31.39 -19.66
N ILE A 504 18.21 -30.41 -19.78
CA ILE A 504 17.19 -30.38 -20.84
C ILE A 504 17.87 -30.24 -22.21
N ARG A 505 18.84 -29.33 -22.34
CA ARG A 505 19.62 -29.15 -23.58
C ARG A 505 20.38 -30.41 -23.97
N SER A 506 21.08 -31.03 -23.03
CA SER A 506 21.88 -32.23 -23.28
C SER A 506 21.02 -33.41 -23.76
N MET A 507 19.87 -33.63 -23.09
CA MET A 507 18.91 -34.66 -23.49
C MET A 507 18.36 -34.42 -24.90
N LEU A 508 17.90 -33.19 -25.19
CA LEU A 508 17.33 -32.86 -26.50
C LEU A 508 18.40 -32.88 -27.61
N SER A 509 19.61 -32.38 -27.35
CA SER A 509 20.72 -32.43 -28.30
C SER A 509 21.08 -33.86 -28.69
N SER A 510 21.19 -34.78 -27.72
CA SER A 510 21.47 -36.19 -27.99
C SER A 510 20.41 -36.85 -28.89
N ARG A 511 19.14 -36.44 -28.79
CA ARG A 511 18.05 -36.96 -29.64
C ARG A 511 18.05 -36.34 -31.03
N VAL A 512 18.37 -35.05 -31.15
CA VAL A 512 18.57 -34.38 -32.43
C VAL A 512 19.77 -34.99 -33.18
N ASP A 513 20.86 -35.28 -32.48
CA ASP A 513 22.04 -35.90 -33.09
C ASP A 513 21.75 -37.32 -33.59
N HIS A 514 20.98 -38.12 -32.83
CA HIS A 514 20.50 -39.43 -33.30
C HIS A 514 19.60 -39.29 -34.53
N LEU A 515 18.61 -38.38 -34.51
CA LEU A 515 17.74 -38.09 -35.66
C LEU A 515 18.52 -37.70 -36.94
N ARG A 516 19.60 -36.94 -36.79
CA ARG A 516 20.49 -36.54 -37.90
C ARG A 516 21.30 -37.71 -38.45
N GLN A 517 21.63 -38.68 -37.62
CA GLN A 517 22.43 -39.86 -37.98
C GLN A 517 21.58 -41.01 -38.51
N THR A 518 20.27 -41.07 -38.20
CA THR A 518 19.35 -42.10 -38.72
C THR A 518 18.97 -41.81 -40.18
N PRO A 519 19.46 -42.60 -41.16
CA PRO A 519 19.18 -42.34 -42.56
C PRO A 519 17.70 -42.64 -42.88
N GLY A 520 17.04 -41.78 -43.65
CA GLY A 520 15.69 -42.01 -44.20
C GLY A 520 14.50 -41.52 -43.37
N VAL A 521 14.66 -41.20 -42.08
CA VAL A 521 13.59 -40.61 -41.22
C VAL A 521 13.22 -39.20 -41.70
N LEU A 522 14.21 -38.45 -42.16
CA LEU A 522 14.11 -37.07 -42.62
C LEU A 522 13.70 -37.01 -44.10
N ARG A 523 12.43 -37.33 -44.39
CA ARG A 523 11.83 -37.01 -45.69
C ARG A 523 11.69 -35.49 -45.82
N PRO A 524 11.86 -34.88 -47.02
CA PRO A 524 11.85 -33.41 -47.19
C PRO A 524 10.52 -32.70 -46.84
N VAL A 525 9.47 -33.43 -46.43
CA VAL A 525 8.15 -32.89 -46.04
C VAL A 525 7.80 -33.27 -44.58
N PHE A 526 8.68 -33.97 -43.85
CA PHE A 526 8.39 -34.43 -42.49
C PHE A 526 8.82 -33.38 -41.45
N THR A 527 7.86 -32.88 -40.66
CA THR A 527 8.09 -31.92 -39.58
C THR A 527 7.92 -32.60 -38.22
N PHE A 528 9.01 -32.62 -37.45
CA PHE A 528 9.06 -33.12 -36.08
C PHE A 528 9.04 -31.92 -35.13
N ARG A 529 7.92 -31.69 -34.42
CA ARG A 529 7.79 -30.55 -33.49
C ARG A 529 7.99 -31.02 -32.05
N ILE A 530 8.92 -30.39 -31.34
CA ILE A 530 9.16 -30.63 -29.91
C ILE A 530 8.71 -29.40 -29.14
N THR A 531 7.75 -29.57 -28.24
CA THR A 531 7.21 -28.51 -27.40
C THR A 531 7.55 -28.77 -25.93
N VAL A 532 8.28 -27.85 -25.30
CA VAL A 532 8.56 -27.89 -23.87
C VAL A 532 7.49 -27.10 -23.13
N LEU A 533 6.75 -27.76 -22.24
CA LEU A 533 5.66 -27.14 -21.48
C LEU A 533 6.17 -26.62 -20.13
N LEU A 534 6.00 -25.33 -19.90
CA LEU A 534 6.33 -24.70 -18.62
C LEU A 534 5.08 -24.54 -17.75
N ARG A 535 5.03 -25.32 -16.65
CA ARG A 535 3.98 -25.22 -15.63
C ARG A 535 4.19 -24.00 -14.73
N ARG A 536 3.12 -23.27 -14.44
CA ARG A 536 3.07 -22.29 -13.35
C ARG A 536 2.78 -23.03 -12.04
N THR A 537 3.63 -22.89 -11.02
CA THR A 537 3.44 -23.55 -9.73
C THR A 537 2.15 -23.07 -9.06
N THR A 538 1.45 -23.94 -8.32
CA THR A 538 0.14 -23.63 -7.69
C THR A 538 0.18 -22.49 -6.67
N GLU A 539 1.36 -22.08 -6.19
CA GLU A 539 1.53 -20.92 -5.32
C GLU A 539 1.44 -19.58 -6.07
N SER A 540 1.71 -19.57 -7.38
CA SER A 540 1.68 -18.37 -8.23
C SER A 540 0.28 -17.76 -8.43
N TYR A 541 -0.78 -18.52 -8.15
CA TYR A 541 -2.16 -18.01 -8.18
C TYR A 541 -2.51 -17.14 -6.96
N ARG A 542 -1.71 -17.17 -5.88
CA ARG A 542 -1.92 -16.32 -4.69
C ARG A 542 -1.14 -15.00 -4.70
N TYR A 543 -0.08 -14.86 -5.52
CA TYR A 543 0.78 -13.66 -5.57
C TYR A 543 1.16 -13.27 -7.02
N PRO A 544 0.33 -12.48 -7.72
CA PRO A 544 0.39 -12.40 -9.19
C PRO A 544 1.60 -11.69 -9.81
N LYS A 545 2.33 -10.85 -9.07
CA LYS A 545 3.26 -9.88 -9.68
C LYS A 545 4.75 -10.22 -9.59
N SER A 546 5.18 -10.98 -8.58
CA SER A 546 6.59 -11.38 -8.44
C SER A 546 6.91 -12.61 -9.29
N ASP A 547 5.96 -13.53 -9.43
CA ASP A 547 6.17 -14.82 -10.10
C ASP A 547 6.03 -14.73 -11.62
N GLU A 548 5.26 -13.76 -12.13
CA GLU A 548 5.11 -13.53 -13.58
C GLU A 548 6.44 -13.11 -14.23
N ALA A 549 7.23 -12.27 -13.54
CA ALA A 549 8.55 -11.86 -14.02
C ALA A 549 9.55 -13.02 -14.01
N ALA A 550 9.52 -13.88 -12.98
CA ALA A 550 10.38 -15.05 -12.87
C ALA A 550 10.04 -16.12 -13.91
N PHE A 551 8.74 -16.35 -14.15
CA PHE A 551 8.22 -17.24 -15.19
C PHE A 551 8.63 -16.77 -16.59
N ASN A 552 8.39 -15.50 -16.92
CA ASN A 552 8.75 -14.93 -18.23
C ASN A 552 10.27 -14.93 -18.45
N ALA A 553 11.07 -14.65 -17.42
CA ALA A 553 12.51 -14.72 -17.52
C ALA A 553 13.03 -16.15 -17.80
N LYS A 554 12.39 -17.18 -17.26
CA LYS A 554 12.76 -18.58 -17.53
C LYS A 554 12.29 -19.04 -18.91
N HIS A 555 11.09 -18.64 -19.33
CA HIS A 555 10.57 -18.87 -20.69
C HIS A 555 11.54 -18.35 -21.76
N GLU A 556 11.99 -17.10 -21.62
CA GLU A 556 12.96 -16.50 -22.56
C GLU A 556 14.34 -17.16 -22.50
N ARG A 557 14.83 -17.57 -21.31
CA ARG A 557 16.10 -18.31 -21.20
C ARG A 557 16.08 -19.65 -21.93
N LEU A 558 15.04 -20.47 -21.72
CA LEU A 558 14.90 -21.77 -22.39
C LEU A 558 14.69 -21.61 -23.90
N ARG A 559 13.92 -20.59 -24.31
CA ARG A 559 13.76 -20.25 -25.73
C ARG A 559 15.10 -19.93 -26.38
N GLY A 560 15.92 -19.08 -25.76
CA GLY A 560 17.26 -18.74 -26.26
C GLY A 560 18.24 -19.92 -26.23
N LEU A 561 18.10 -20.84 -25.27
CA LEU A 561 18.94 -22.04 -25.14
C LEU A 561 18.67 -23.06 -26.26
N LEU A 562 17.41 -23.17 -26.70
CA LEU A 562 16.97 -24.11 -27.73
C LEU A 562 17.01 -23.52 -29.15
N GLN A 563 17.02 -22.19 -29.30
CA GLN A 563 17.10 -21.50 -30.59
C GLN A 563 18.27 -21.95 -31.50
N PRO A 564 19.49 -22.26 -31.00
CA PRO A 564 20.58 -22.77 -31.85
C PRO A 564 20.37 -24.19 -32.37
N LEU A 565 19.45 -24.97 -31.78
CA LEU A 565 19.07 -26.31 -32.28
C LEU A 565 18.08 -26.21 -33.45
N ASP A 566 17.45 -25.04 -33.64
CA ASP A 566 16.44 -24.72 -34.65
C ASP A 566 17.07 -24.17 -35.96
N SER A 567 18.33 -23.70 -35.90
CA SER A 567 18.90 -22.80 -36.92
C SER A 567 19.77 -23.43 -38.01
N ASP A 568 19.76 -24.77 -38.19
CA ASP A 568 20.50 -25.42 -39.29
C ASP A 568 19.55 -25.86 -40.43
N ASP A 569 19.35 -24.95 -41.40
CA ASP A 569 19.01 -25.07 -42.84
C ASP A 569 18.18 -26.24 -43.42
N ARG A 570 17.45 -27.01 -42.62
CA ARG A 570 16.32 -27.82 -43.08
C ARG A 570 15.21 -27.76 -42.03
N GLU A 571 14.09 -27.12 -42.37
CA GLU A 571 12.86 -26.90 -41.56
C GLU A 571 12.16 -28.20 -41.06
N MET A 572 12.92 -29.17 -40.52
CA MET A 572 12.45 -30.52 -40.21
C MET A 572 12.28 -30.79 -38.71
N VAL A 573 12.96 -30.07 -37.81
CA VAL A 573 12.76 -30.16 -36.36
C VAL A 573 12.47 -28.77 -35.81
N VAL A 574 11.29 -28.56 -35.21
CA VAL A 574 10.87 -27.25 -34.69
C VAL A 574 10.76 -27.30 -33.17
N PHE A 575 11.51 -26.45 -32.50
CA PHE A 575 11.44 -26.30 -31.04
C PHE A 575 10.48 -25.17 -30.64
N SER A 576 9.61 -25.45 -29.66
CA SER A 576 8.72 -24.44 -29.09
C SER A 576 8.72 -24.54 -27.56
N VAL A 577 8.74 -23.38 -26.89
CA VAL A 577 8.59 -23.29 -25.44
C VAL A 577 7.31 -22.53 -25.19
N VAL A 578 6.33 -23.16 -24.56
CA VAL A 578 4.98 -22.60 -24.41
C VAL A 578 4.55 -22.71 -22.95
N PRO A 579 3.96 -21.64 -22.37
CA PRO A 579 3.28 -21.72 -21.08
C PRO A 579 2.18 -22.79 -21.10
N GLN A 580 2.05 -23.61 -20.06
CA GLN A 580 1.05 -24.68 -20.02
C GLN A 580 -0.39 -24.17 -20.25
N VAL A 581 -0.70 -22.94 -19.83
CA VAL A 581 -2.01 -22.29 -20.00
C VAL A 581 -2.27 -21.87 -21.46
N ASP A 582 -1.22 -21.67 -22.26
CA ASP A 582 -1.33 -21.20 -23.65
C ASP A 582 -1.50 -22.34 -24.67
N LEU A 583 -1.17 -23.61 -24.36
CA LEU A 583 -1.36 -24.72 -25.31
C LEU A 583 -2.82 -25.03 -25.62
N GLU A 584 -3.69 -24.98 -24.60
CA GLU A 584 -5.13 -25.09 -24.84
C GLU A 584 -5.61 -23.98 -25.78
N THR A 585 -4.96 -22.82 -25.78
CA THR A 585 -5.35 -21.69 -26.60
C THR A 585 -4.69 -21.70 -27.99
N GLU A 586 -3.43 -22.12 -28.12
CA GLU A 586 -2.65 -22.09 -29.38
C GLU A 586 -2.91 -23.28 -30.30
N TYR A 587 -3.08 -24.51 -29.79
CA TYR A 587 -3.33 -25.69 -30.64
C TYR A 587 -4.81 -25.87 -30.98
N LEU A 588 -5.74 -25.44 -30.11
CA LEU A 588 -7.16 -25.33 -30.46
C LEU A 588 -7.45 -24.25 -31.49
N GLN A 589 -6.50 -23.37 -31.79
CA GLN A 589 -6.59 -22.44 -32.91
C GLN A 589 -6.28 -23.09 -34.27
N GLY A 590 -5.58 -24.23 -34.30
CA GLY A 590 -5.12 -24.90 -35.53
C GLY A 590 -6.18 -25.66 -36.33
N ALA A 591 -7.35 -25.96 -35.76
CA ALA A 591 -8.48 -26.54 -36.49
C ALA A 591 -9.42 -25.43 -36.97
N ASN A 592 -9.33 -25.13 -38.27
CA ASN A 592 -10.16 -24.23 -39.07
C ASN A 592 -10.04 -22.71 -38.74
N PRO A 593 -9.32 -21.91 -39.56
CA PRO A 593 -9.24 -20.45 -39.42
C PRO A 593 -10.59 -19.73 -39.64
N ASP A 594 -11.61 -20.42 -40.18
CA ASP A 594 -12.95 -19.86 -40.42
C ASP A 594 -13.95 -20.12 -39.27
N ALA A 595 -13.55 -20.77 -38.18
CA ALA A 595 -14.42 -20.91 -37.01
C ALA A 595 -14.54 -19.57 -36.27
N PRO A 596 -15.75 -18.97 -36.12
CA PRO A 596 -15.90 -17.65 -35.53
C PRO A 596 -15.36 -17.61 -34.09
N LYS A 597 -14.42 -16.69 -33.81
CA LYS A 597 -13.79 -16.40 -32.50
C LYS A 597 -14.78 -16.29 -31.30
N LYS A 598 -16.07 -16.10 -31.56
CA LYS A 598 -17.15 -16.04 -30.57
C LYS A 598 -17.47 -17.40 -29.92
N ILE A 599 -17.37 -18.52 -30.65
CA ILE A 599 -17.77 -19.85 -30.15
C ILE A 599 -16.65 -20.50 -29.34
N LYS A 600 -15.38 -20.34 -29.77
CA LYS A 600 -14.20 -20.73 -28.98
C LYS A 600 -14.17 -20.04 -27.61
N ARG A 601 -14.65 -18.79 -27.51
CA ARG A 601 -14.80 -18.06 -26.23
C ARG A 601 -16.02 -18.47 -25.38
N ILE A 602 -17.06 -19.03 -25.98
CA ILE A 602 -18.27 -19.49 -25.25
C ILE A 602 -17.98 -20.83 -24.54
N ILE A 603 -17.17 -21.70 -25.15
CA ILE A 603 -16.69 -22.95 -24.54
C ILE A 603 -15.76 -22.64 -23.35
N ILE A 604 -14.81 -21.71 -23.52
CA ILE A 604 -13.91 -21.23 -22.44
C ILE A 604 -14.68 -20.51 -21.31
N SER A 605 -15.81 -19.86 -21.63
CA SER A 605 -16.68 -19.20 -20.65
C SER A 605 -17.62 -20.16 -19.90
N ALA A 606 -17.85 -21.37 -20.43
CA ALA A 606 -18.53 -22.45 -19.73
C ALA A 606 -17.53 -23.18 -18.80
N GLU A 607 -16.28 -23.35 -19.25
CA GLU A 607 -15.10 -23.81 -18.49
C GLU A 607 -14.86 -23.00 -17.20
N THR A 608 -14.97 -21.67 -17.24
CA THR A 608 -14.74 -20.81 -16.06
C THR A 608 -15.90 -20.81 -15.03
N MET A 609 -17.05 -21.43 -15.34
CA MET A 609 -18.27 -21.29 -14.52
C MET A 609 -18.81 -22.59 -13.93
N ALA A 610 -18.16 -23.72 -14.22
CA ALA A 610 -18.36 -25.01 -13.53
C ALA A 610 -17.36 -25.23 -12.38
N GLN A 611 -16.57 -24.21 -12.01
CA GLN A 611 -15.59 -24.25 -10.90
C GLN A 611 -16.20 -23.87 -9.53
N ARG A 612 -17.51 -24.05 -9.26
CA ARG A 612 -18.08 -23.48 -8.03
C ARG A 612 -19.07 -24.25 -7.18
N PHE A 613 -19.46 -25.48 -7.48
CA PHE A 613 -20.47 -26.17 -6.65
C PHE A 613 -20.18 -27.66 -6.49
N VAL A 614 -19.22 -28.00 -5.63
CA VAL A 614 -19.27 -29.22 -4.82
C VAL A 614 -18.81 -28.86 -3.42
N ARG A 615 -19.77 -28.44 -2.59
CA ARG A 615 -19.66 -28.56 -1.14
C ARG A 615 -21.08 -28.76 -0.65
N ASP A 616 -21.43 -30.02 -0.46
CA ASP A 616 -22.44 -30.51 0.49
C ASP A 616 -22.45 -32.05 0.42
N GLU A 617 -21.34 -32.63 0.87
CA GLU A 617 -21.34 -33.97 1.49
C GLU A 617 -20.43 -33.93 2.74
N GLU A 618 -20.45 -32.80 3.43
CA GLU A 618 -19.71 -32.61 4.68
C GLU A 618 -20.63 -32.38 5.87
N GLU A 619 -21.97 -32.44 5.80
CA GLU A 619 -22.80 -31.97 6.92
C GLU A 619 -22.66 -32.71 8.27
N GLU A 620 -22.03 -33.89 8.35
CA GLU A 620 -21.61 -34.48 9.64
C GLU A 620 -20.14 -34.23 10.00
N LEU A 621 -19.30 -33.85 9.05
CA LEU A 621 -17.92 -33.37 9.26
C LEU A 621 -17.84 -31.84 9.37
N ASP A 622 -18.87 -31.09 8.98
CA ASP A 622 -18.89 -29.63 8.84
C ASP A 622 -19.07 -28.96 10.21
N LEU A 623 -19.58 -29.66 11.22
CA LEU A 623 -19.52 -29.17 12.60
C LEU A 623 -18.06 -29.23 13.12
N VAL A 624 -17.35 -30.33 12.87
CA VAL A 624 -15.95 -30.51 13.27
C VAL A 624 -15.00 -29.68 12.41
N SER A 625 -15.27 -29.53 11.11
CA SER A 625 -14.52 -28.77 10.12
C SER A 625 -14.77 -27.26 10.25
N ARG A 626 -16.00 -26.81 10.61
CA ARG A 626 -16.22 -25.42 11.04
C ARG A 626 -15.51 -25.17 12.36
N HIS A 627 -15.60 -26.06 13.36
CA HIS A 627 -14.83 -25.89 14.59
C HIS A 627 -13.33 -25.90 14.34
N MET A 628 -12.82 -26.73 13.43
CA MET A 628 -11.39 -26.82 13.08
C MET A 628 -10.93 -25.70 12.16
N GLY A 629 -11.79 -25.17 11.29
CA GLY A 629 -11.56 -23.99 10.47
C GLY A 629 -11.60 -22.70 11.31
N TRP A 630 -12.52 -22.61 12.27
CA TRP A 630 -12.45 -21.60 13.34
C TRP A 630 -11.23 -21.80 14.20
N LEU A 631 -10.83 -23.03 14.53
CA LEU A 631 -9.60 -23.31 15.26
C LEU A 631 -8.36 -22.94 14.45
N GLN A 632 -8.34 -23.14 13.13
CA GLN A 632 -7.24 -22.80 12.22
C GLN A 632 -7.17 -21.29 11.93
N ALA A 633 -8.30 -20.63 11.77
CA ALA A 633 -8.36 -19.17 11.65
C ALA A 633 -8.02 -18.51 13.00
N PHE A 634 -8.46 -19.10 14.11
CA PHE A 634 -8.13 -18.66 15.46
C PHE A 634 -6.66 -18.94 15.78
N THR A 635 -6.11 -20.11 15.46
CA THR A 635 -4.68 -20.40 15.65
C THR A 635 -3.83 -19.58 14.71
N GLY A 636 -4.28 -19.29 13.48
CA GLY A 636 -3.65 -18.37 12.55
C GLY A 636 -3.65 -16.93 13.08
N LEU A 637 -4.77 -16.46 13.62
CA LEU A 637 -4.89 -15.14 14.27
C LEU A 637 -4.04 -15.07 15.54
N VAL A 638 -4.08 -16.09 16.40
CA VAL A 638 -3.25 -16.21 17.60
C VAL A 638 -1.78 -16.26 17.22
N ALA A 639 -1.39 -17.03 16.21
CA ALA A 639 -0.02 -17.08 15.70
C ALA A 639 0.41 -15.72 15.14
N PHE A 640 -0.46 -15.03 14.40
CA PHE A 640 -0.18 -13.67 13.92
C PHE A 640 -0.02 -12.67 15.08
N VAL A 641 -0.92 -12.69 16.07
CA VAL A 641 -0.86 -11.82 17.26
C VAL A 641 0.38 -12.13 18.09
N VAL A 642 0.72 -13.41 18.28
CA VAL A 642 1.93 -13.83 18.98
C VAL A 642 3.18 -13.41 18.22
N LEU A 643 3.24 -13.61 16.89
CA LEU A 643 4.36 -13.17 16.06
C LEU A 643 4.50 -11.64 16.05
N ALA A 644 3.38 -10.90 16.00
CA ALA A 644 3.39 -9.44 16.09
C ALA A 644 3.85 -8.98 17.48
N ALA A 645 3.40 -9.62 18.56
CA ALA A 645 3.84 -9.33 19.92
C ALA A 645 5.32 -9.65 20.13
N LEU A 646 5.81 -10.78 19.59
CA LEU A 646 7.22 -11.15 19.60
C LEU A 646 8.07 -10.17 18.79
N TYR A 647 7.57 -9.72 17.65
CA TYR A 647 8.22 -8.68 16.85
C TYR A 647 8.32 -7.36 17.61
N VAL A 648 7.21 -6.88 18.18
CA VAL A 648 7.17 -5.65 19.00
C VAL A 648 8.12 -5.78 20.18
N TRP A 649 8.09 -6.89 20.91
CA TRP A 649 8.98 -7.13 22.05
C TRP A 649 10.46 -7.12 21.64
N ARG A 650 10.82 -7.81 20.55
CA ARG A 650 12.19 -7.84 20.04
C ARG A 650 12.64 -6.45 19.60
N ASN A 651 11.83 -5.78 18.78
CA ASN A 651 12.18 -4.47 18.22
C ASN A 651 12.28 -3.41 19.32
N ASP A 652 11.38 -3.42 20.31
CA ASP A 652 11.46 -2.57 21.50
C ASP A 652 12.76 -2.80 22.27
N ARG A 653 13.14 -4.07 22.46
CA ARG A 653 14.41 -4.41 23.13
C ARG A 653 15.61 -3.81 22.40
N CYS A 654 15.64 -3.88 21.07
CA CYS A 654 16.69 -3.26 20.26
C CYS A 654 16.70 -1.72 20.35
N LEU A 655 15.53 -1.08 20.37
CA LEU A 655 15.43 0.38 20.40
C LEU A 655 15.67 1.00 21.78
N VAL A 656 15.41 0.25 22.86
CA VAL A 656 15.65 0.71 24.24
C VAL A 656 17.06 0.37 24.71
N GLN A 657 17.76 -0.55 24.06
CA GLN A 657 19.15 -0.84 24.40
C GLN A 657 20.06 0.34 24.05
N LEU A 658 20.82 0.81 25.04
CA LEU A 658 21.87 1.80 24.80
C LEU A 658 23.06 1.10 24.13
N PRO A 659 23.52 1.55 22.95
CA PRO A 659 24.65 0.88 22.31
C PRO A 659 25.96 1.15 23.06
N PRO A 660 26.94 0.22 23.01
CA PRO A 660 28.18 0.32 23.77
C PRO A 660 28.98 1.61 23.53
N GLU A 661 28.99 2.12 22.29
CA GLU A 661 29.69 3.37 21.95
C GLU A 661 29.01 4.59 22.58
N ALA A 662 27.69 4.56 22.74
CA ALA A 662 26.94 5.61 23.42
C ALA A 662 27.16 5.52 24.95
N GLU A 663 27.17 4.31 25.49
CA GLU A 663 27.51 4.06 26.90
C GLU A 663 28.93 4.52 27.24
N PHE A 664 29.89 4.36 26.32
CA PHE A 664 31.25 4.87 26.49
C PHE A 664 31.30 6.40 26.65
N VAL A 665 30.48 7.14 25.89
CA VAL A 665 30.40 8.61 25.97
C VAL A 665 29.71 9.09 27.26
N SER A 666 28.78 8.30 27.80
CA SER A 666 28.07 8.61 29.04
C SER A 666 27.87 7.35 29.90
N PRO A 667 28.89 6.90 30.66
CA PRO A 667 28.86 5.61 31.36
C PRO A 667 28.09 5.62 32.69
N HIS A 668 27.77 6.81 33.21
CA HIS A 668 27.18 6.97 34.54
C HIS A 668 25.75 7.51 34.44
N ARG A 669 24.80 6.84 35.10
CA ARG A 669 23.41 7.27 35.23
C ARG A 669 23.21 8.08 36.51
N THR A 670 22.31 9.05 36.45
CA THR A 670 21.94 9.88 37.59
C THR A 670 21.09 9.08 38.56
N THR A 671 21.32 9.25 39.87
CA THR A 671 20.47 8.75 40.94
C THR A 671 19.68 9.88 41.59
N ALA A 672 18.60 9.54 42.32
CA ALA A 672 17.84 10.55 43.08
C ALA A 672 18.68 11.22 44.19
N GLU A 673 19.71 10.53 44.68
CA GLU A 673 20.66 11.10 45.64
C GLU A 673 21.56 12.15 44.96
N ASP A 674 22.07 11.87 43.76
CA ASP A 674 22.85 12.85 42.98
C ASP A 674 22.05 14.13 42.71
N VAL A 675 20.75 14.01 42.43
CA VAL A 675 19.84 15.14 42.24
C VAL A 675 19.73 15.97 43.53
N ARG A 676 19.50 15.33 44.68
CA ARG A 676 19.42 16.04 45.97
C ARG A 676 20.76 16.70 46.35
N ASN A 677 21.87 16.03 46.11
CA ASN A 677 23.21 16.56 46.36
C ASN A 677 23.51 17.77 45.46
N THR A 678 23.08 17.72 44.19
CA THR A 678 23.17 18.86 43.26
C THR A 678 22.33 20.04 43.74
N SER A 679 21.10 19.78 44.20
CA SER A 679 20.24 20.82 44.80
C SER A 679 20.92 21.50 46.00
N ALA A 680 21.47 20.72 46.93
CA ALA A 680 22.16 21.24 48.10
C ALA A 680 23.40 22.07 47.73
N ARG A 681 24.17 21.62 46.74
CA ARG A 681 25.33 22.36 46.23
C ARG A 681 24.95 23.69 45.58
N LEU A 682 23.91 23.71 44.75
CA LEU A 682 23.44 24.93 44.08
C LEU A 682 22.87 25.96 45.06
N LEU A 683 22.24 25.51 46.15
CA LEU A 683 21.80 26.38 47.25
C LEU A 683 23.00 26.99 48.01
N ALA A 684 24.07 26.21 48.22
CA ALA A 684 25.26 26.67 48.93
C ALA A 684 26.15 27.59 48.08
N SER A 685 26.22 27.35 46.77
CA SER A 685 27.05 28.09 45.82
C SER A 685 26.29 28.31 44.51
N PRO A 686 25.50 29.39 44.41
CA PRO A 686 24.77 29.73 43.19
C PRO A 686 25.72 29.93 42.00
N ILE A 687 25.30 29.42 40.84
CA ILE A 687 26.03 29.58 39.57
C ILE A 687 25.60 30.89 38.90
N SER A 688 26.54 31.56 38.24
CA SER A 688 26.32 32.71 37.38
C SER A 688 27.22 32.62 36.15
N ILE A 689 26.77 33.15 35.02
CA ILE A 689 27.58 33.31 33.80
C ILE A 689 28.22 34.70 33.69
N ALA A 690 28.02 35.58 34.68
CA ALA A 690 28.39 37.00 34.58
C ALA A 690 29.89 37.24 34.34
N ASP A 691 30.76 36.34 34.83
CA ASP A 691 32.22 36.39 34.62
C ASP A 691 32.64 36.02 33.18
N GLN A 692 31.73 35.44 32.40
CA GLN A 692 31.94 35.02 31.01
C GLN A 692 31.28 35.96 30.01
N ILE A 693 30.38 36.86 30.45
CA ILE A 693 29.69 37.80 29.59
C ILE A 693 30.71 38.82 29.04
N PRO A 694 30.79 39.00 27.70
CA PRO A 694 31.63 40.03 27.08
C PRO A 694 31.35 41.45 27.57
N PRO A 695 32.30 42.40 27.49
CA PRO A 695 32.06 43.79 27.85
C PRO A 695 30.92 44.44 27.06
N ARG A 696 30.30 45.46 27.64
CA ARG A 696 29.29 46.30 26.98
C ARG A 696 29.81 46.87 25.66
N THR A 697 29.01 46.79 24.61
CA THR A 697 29.35 47.27 23.27
C THR A 697 28.86 48.69 22.98
N GLY A 698 27.74 49.11 23.60
CA GLY A 698 27.10 50.41 23.35
C GLY A 698 26.35 50.49 22.01
N ARG A 699 26.18 49.36 21.33
CA ARG A 699 25.55 49.24 19.99
C ARG A 699 24.03 49.22 20.09
N ARG A 700 23.36 49.40 18.95
CA ARG A 700 21.93 49.08 18.78
C ARG A 700 21.79 47.59 18.53
N ASN A 701 20.82 46.95 19.18
CA ASN A 701 20.60 45.51 19.11
C ASN A 701 19.16 45.24 18.68
N ASP A 702 19.00 44.73 17.45
CA ASP A 702 17.74 44.19 16.96
C ASP A 702 17.68 42.68 17.24
N LEU A 703 16.71 42.28 18.08
CA LEU A 703 16.46 40.90 18.49
C LEU A 703 15.24 40.38 17.73
N VAL A 704 15.42 39.39 16.87
CA VAL A 704 14.34 38.80 16.05
C VAL A 704 13.90 37.48 16.66
N ASP A 705 12.65 37.43 17.15
CA ASP A 705 12.02 36.47 18.08
C ASP A 705 12.61 36.51 19.49
N ASP A 706 11.71 36.45 20.47
CA ASP A 706 12.00 36.34 21.90
C ASP A 706 11.79 34.88 22.37
N PHE A 707 11.97 33.90 21.46
CA PHE A 707 11.96 32.45 21.76
C PHE A 707 13.04 32.05 22.75
N LEU A 708 14.13 32.80 22.80
CA LEU A 708 15.01 32.88 23.95
C LEU A 708 14.54 34.09 24.76
N PRO A 709 13.71 33.94 25.81
CA PRO A 709 13.31 35.03 26.71
C PRO A 709 14.47 35.73 27.46
N PHE A 710 15.69 35.68 26.91
CA PHE A 710 16.96 35.97 27.55
C PHE A 710 17.86 36.88 26.71
N SER A 711 17.56 37.14 25.43
CA SER A 711 18.45 38.00 24.63
C SER A 711 18.39 39.45 25.10
N SER A 712 17.20 39.97 25.41
CA SER A 712 17.06 41.30 26.03
C SER A 712 17.61 41.32 27.45
N TRP A 713 17.33 40.30 28.28
CA TRP A 713 17.81 40.23 29.66
C TRP A 713 19.33 40.10 29.77
N VAL A 714 19.98 39.21 28.99
CA VAL A 714 21.44 39.05 29.00
C VAL A 714 22.13 40.29 28.41
N LEU A 715 21.55 40.96 27.41
CA LEU A 715 22.07 42.26 26.95
C LEU A 715 21.96 43.35 28.03
N LEU A 716 20.89 43.32 28.84
CA LEU A 716 20.76 44.22 30.00
C LEU A 716 21.73 43.86 31.13
N GLU A 717 22.01 42.57 31.35
CA GLU A 717 23.01 42.09 32.31
C GLU A 717 24.43 42.46 31.86
N ARG A 718 24.72 42.39 30.55
CA ARG A 718 25.92 42.95 29.93
C ARG A 718 26.04 44.48 30.13
N GLY A 719 24.95 45.15 30.46
CA GLY A 719 24.91 46.58 30.75
C GLY A 719 24.57 47.45 29.54
N GLU A 720 23.94 46.90 28.50
CA GLU A 720 23.45 47.69 27.37
C GLU A 720 22.33 48.66 27.78
N ASP A 721 22.19 49.75 27.01
CA ASP A 721 21.11 50.71 27.22
C ASP A 721 19.79 50.10 26.71
N PRO A 722 18.73 49.95 27.53
CA PRO A 722 17.47 49.36 27.09
C PRO A 722 16.85 50.10 25.89
N ARG A 723 17.09 51.41 25.76
CA ARG A 723 16.59 52.23 24.63
C ARG A 723 17.28 51.90 23.30
N ARG A 724 18.38 51.14 23.35
CA ARG A 724 19.12 50.62 22.19
C ARG A 724 18.88 49.13 21.95
N ILE A 725 17.88 48.55 22.63
CA ILE A 725 17.45 47.18 22.40
C ILE A 725 16.04 47.23 21.80
N ARG A 726 15.83 46.50 20.72
CA ARG A 726 14.53 46.34 20.07
C ARG A 726 14.26 44.85 19.87
N VAL A 727 13.04 44.42 20.18
CA VAL A 727 12.58 43.05 20.00
C VAL A 727 11.48 43.00 18.94
N LEU A 728 11.66 42.14 17.94
CA LEU A 728 10.74 41.90 16.83
C LEU A 728 10.17 40.49 16.96
N ASP A 729 8.92 40.36 17.37
CA ASP A 729 8.27 39.04 17.57
C ASP A 729 6.82 39.05 17.07
N ILE A 730 6.30 37.92 16.62
CA ILE A 730 4.88 37.81 16.24
C ILE A 730 3.95 37.86 17.47
N ARG A 731 4.48 37.67 18.69
CA ARG A 731 3.76 37.69 19.96
C ARG A 731 4.31 38.76 20.90
N LEU A 732 3.40 39.47 21.57
CA LEU A 732 3.79 40.39 22.64
C LEU A 732 4.27 39.63 23.89
N PRO A 733 5.20 40.19 24.69
CA PRO A 733 5.66 39.58 25.93
C PRO A 733 4.52 39.29 26.91
N SER A 734 4.39 38.02 27.30
CA SER A 734 3.38 37.60 28.28
C SER A 734 3.89 37.61 29.71
N ARG A 735 5.20 37.41 29.93
CA ARG A 735 5.81 37.24 31.26
C ARG A 735 5.79 38.52 32.11
N PRO A 736 5.59 38.43 33.44
CA PRO A 736 5.58 39.60 34.33
C PRO A 736 6.94 40.29 34.52
N ASP A 737 8.04 39.54 34.50
CA ASP A 737 9.40 40.06 34.65
C ASP A 737 9.84 40.92 33.44
N LEU A 738 9.27 40.66 32.26
CA LEU A 738 9.41 41.49 31.07
C LEU A 738 8.48 42.73 31.06
N LYS A 739 7.76 42.99 32.16
CA LYS A 739 6.86 44.14 32.31
C LYS A 739 7.29 45.08 33.45
N THR A 740 8.45 44.82 34.06
CA THR A 740 8.94 45.58 35.21
C THR A 740 10.44 45.87 35.07
N GLY A 741 10.94 46.88 35.81
CA GLY A 741 12.36 47.24 35.79
C GLY A 741 12.82 47.86 34.45
N LYS A 742 14.12 47.71 34.15
CA LYS A 742 14.77 48.30 32.96
C LYS A 742 14.27 47.73 31.62
N VAL A 743 13.62 46.55 31.63
CA VAL A 743 13.06 45.95 30.40
C VAL A 743 11.91 46.79 29.82
N VAL A 744 11.21 47.60 30.64
CA VAL A 744 10.09 48.43 30.16
C VAL A 744 10.52 49.45 29.10
N ASP A 745 11.79 49.86 29.12
CA ASP A 745 12.37 50.79 28.14
C ASP A 745 12.84 50.10 26.85
N VAL A 746 12.79 48.76 26.79
CA VAL A 746 13.09 47.97 25.58
C VAL A 746 11.90 48.05 24.62
N GLN A 747 12.17 48.40 23.36
CA GLN A 747 11.12 48.55 22.37
C GLN A 747 10.67 47.19 21.82
N PHE A 748 9.40 46.83 22.01
CA PHE A 748 8.79 45.66 21.37
C PHE A 748 7.98 46.06 20.13
N MET A 749 8.20 45.36 19.02
CA MET A 749 7.42 45.50 17.79
C MET A 749 6.84 44.16 17.38
N GLN A 750 5.54 44.13 17.12
CA GLN A 750 4.89 42.93 16.65
C GLN A 750 5.17 42.73 15.15
N VAL A 751 5.95 41.71 14.78
CA VAL A 751 6.41 41.50 13.40
C VAL A 751 6.32 40.03 13.02
N ASP A 752 5.68 39.73 11.89
CA ASP A 752 5.80 38.44 11.21
C ASP A 752 6.96 38.53 10.21
N ILE A 753 8.05 37.81 10.46
CA ILE A 753 9.25 37.88 9.61
C ILE A 753 9.02 37.39 8.18
N SER A 754 7.93 36.65 7.92
CA SER A 754 7.56 36.25 6.56
C SER A 754 6.94 37.38 5.74
N ASP A 755 6.48 38.46 6.39
CA ASP A 755 6.04 39.69 5.75
C ASP A 755 7.21 40.66 5.59
N ARG A 756 7.71 40.76 4.35
CA ARG A 756 8.83 41.64 4.01
C ARG A 756 8.57 43.10 4.38
N ALA A 757 7.36 43.62 4.13
CA ALA A 757 7.06 45.02 4.37
C ALA A 757 7.04 45.33 5.88
N ALA A 758 6.53 44.40 6.69
CA ALA A 758 6.56 44.52 8.14
C ALA A 758 8.00 44.50 8.69
N VAL A 759 8.85 43.60 8.17
CA VAL A 759 10.28 43.54 8.51
C VAL A 759 10.98 44.85 8.14
N ASP A 760 10.85 45.31 6.90
CA ASP A 760 11.49 46.54 6.42
C ASP A 760 11.06 47.75 7.27
N ALA A 761 9.75 47.85 7.59
CA ALA A 761 9.22 48.91 8.44
C ALA A 761 9.79 48.88 9.86
N ALA A 762 9.93 47.68 10.44
CA ALA A 762 10.46 47.51 11.79
C ALA A 762 11.94 47.89 11.89
N PHE A 763 12.76 47.47 10.92
CA PHE A 763 14.20 47.81 10.88
C PHE A 763 14.43 49.31 10.66
N HIS A 764 13.61 49.95 9.81
CA HIS A 764 13.70 51.41 9.56
C HIS A 764 13.03 52.28 10.63
N ALA A 765 12.40 51.70 11.65
CA ALA A 765 11.79 52.48 12.71
C ALA A 765 12.83 53.33 13.45
N PRO A 766 12.51 54.58 13.82
CA PRO A 766 13.44 55.46 14.50
C PRO A 766 13.81 54.93 15.88
N TRP A 767 15.07 55.12 16.27
CA TRP A 767 15.56 54.81 17.61
C TRP A 767 15.31 55.99 18.56
N PRO A 768 15.07 55.78 19.86
CA PRO A 768 14.91 56.87 20.83
C PRO A 768 16.08 57.86 20.88
N ASP A 769 17.28 57.43 20.47
CA ASP A 769 18.50 58.24 20.41
C ASP A 769 18.91 58.59 18.97
N SER A 770 17.92 58.80 18.08
CA SER A 770 18.15 59.13 16.66
C SER A 770 19.02 60.36 16.42
N ASP A 771 19.21 61.25 17.41
CA ASP A 771 20.04 62.45 17.30
C ASP A 771 21.51 62.24 17.74
N ALA A 772 21.90 61.03 18.15
CA ALA A 772 23.27 60.74 18.58
C ALA A 772 24.28 60.86 17.41
N SER A 773 25.42 61.53 17.66
CA SER A 773 26.51 61.68 16.69
C SER A 773 27.87 61.31 17.32
N PRO A 774 28.60 60.30 16.78
CA PRO A 774 28.21 59.43 15.66
C PRO A 774 27.07 58.47 16.04
N GLN A 775 26.33 58.00 15.03
CA GLN A 775 25.28 56.99 15.23
C GLN A 775 25.91 55.67 15.69
N PRO A 776 25.36 55.01 16.74
CA PRO A 776 25.81 53.69 17.13
C PRO A 776 25.61 52.67 16.00
N GLU A 777 26.58 51.78 15.83
CA GLU A 777 26.42 50.64 14.92
C GLU A 777 25.34 49.66 15.41
N THR A 778 24.82 48.82 14.51
CA THR A 778 23.74 47.87 14.80
C THR A 778 24.22 46.43 14.70
N THR A 779 23.84 45.61 15.69
CA THR A 779 23.94 44.15 15.69
C THR A 779 22.54 43.54 15.57
N VAL A 780 22.40 42.49 14.78
CA VAL A 780 21.15 41.73 14.64
C VAL A 780 21.34 40.33 15.23
N PHE A 781 20.51 39.95 16.20
CA PHE A 781 20.41 38.58 16.68
C PHE A 781 19.14 37.94 16.12
N HIS A 782 19.30 36.99 15.21
CA HIS A 782 18.19 36.33 14.54
C HIS A 782 17.95 34.94 15.08
N THR A 783 16.94 34.80 15.93
CA THR A 783 16.60 33.55 16.64
C THR A 783 15.26 32.96 16.17
N ALA A 784 14.51 33.71 15.36
CA ALA A 784 13.21 33.31 14.81
C ALA A 784 13.26 31.98 14.05
N ALA A 785 12.34 31.08 14.38
CA ALA A 785 12.12 29.87 13.63
C ALA A 785 10.69 29.34 13.74
N ASN A 786 10.20 28.74 12.65
CA ASN A 786 9.07 27.84 12.65
C ASN A 786 9.56 26.40 12.85
N ILE A 787 9.35 25.86 14.05
CA ILE A 787 9.86 24.54 14.47
C ILE A 787 8.82 23.45 14.19
N ARG A 788 8.80 22.96 12.94
CA ARG A 788 7.93 21.85 12.49
C ARG A 788 8.71 20.54 12.39
N PHE A 789 9.22 20.05 13.51
CA PHE A 789 10.06 18.85 13.57
C PHE A 789 9.31 17.55 13.19
N PHE A 790 7.98 17.56 13.23
CA PHE A 790 7.14 16.37 13.00
C PHE A 790 6.84 16.10 11.52
N GLU A 791 7.12 17.03 10.60
CA GLU A 791 6.87 16.84 9.17
C GLU A 791 8.15 16.46 8.42
N LYS A 792 8.12 15.33 7.70
CA LYS A 792 9.21 14.91 6.79
C LYS A 792 8.83 14.91 5.31
N SER A 793 7.56 15.06 4.98
CA SER A 793 7.12 15.07 3.57
C SER A 793 7.52 16.38 2.89
N GLU A 794 8.23 16.28 1.76
CA GLU A 794 8.68 17.44 0.97
C GLU A 794 7.51 18.32 0.51
N ALA A 795 6.34 17.73 0.26
CA ALA A 795 5.13 18.47 -0.12
C ALA A 795 4.70 19.52 0.92
N LEU A 796 5.12 19.36 2.18
CA LEU A 796 4.80 20.26 3.29
C LEU A 796 5.93 21.26 3.58
N MET A 797 7.07 21.15 2.89
CA MET A 797 8.22 22.04 3.03
C MET A 797 7.89 23.54 2.94
N PRO A 798 6.94 24.00 2.09
CA PRO A 798 6.58 25.42 2.01
C PRO A 798 6.15 26.05 3.36
N ALA A 799 5.61 25.27 4.30
CA ALA A 799 5.22 25.77 5.62
C ALA A 799 6.44 26.16 6.47
N SER A 800 7.51 25.37 6.45
CA SER A 800 8.77 25.69 7.14
C SER A 800 9.58 26.74 6.37
N ALA A 801 9.65 26.60 5.03
CA ALA A 801 10.44 27.49 4.17
C ALA A 801 9.99 28.95 4.23
N ARG A 802 8.68 29.22 4.33
CA ARG A 802 8.14 30.59 4.38
C ARG A 802 8.75 31.42 5.52
N VAL A 803 8.92 30.83 6.69
CA VAL A 803 9.48 31.52 7.86
C VAL A 803 10.99 31.35 7.90
N ASN A 804 11.46 30.10 7.89
CA ASN A 804 12.87 29.82 8.15
C ASN A 804 13.76 30.29 7.00
N ILE A 805 13.32 30.17 5.75
CA ILE A 805 14.15 30.50 4.58
C ILE A 805 13.85 31.92 4.08
N GLN A 806 12.59 32.20 3.74
CA GLN A 806 12.20 33.51 3.22
C GLN A 806 12.24 34.58 4.30
N GLY A 807 11.74 34.29 5.51
CA GLY A 807 11.82 35.23 6.62
C GLY A 807 13.26 35.58 6.99
N THR A 808 14.16 34.60 7.04
CA THR A 808 15.60 34.86 7.23
C THR A 808 16.19 35.73 6.12
N GLN A 809 15.78 35.53 4.85
CA GLN A 809 16.22 36.41 3.77
C GLN A 809 15.73 37.85 3.97
N ASN A 810 14.48 38.04 4.38
CA ASN A 810 13.95 39.37 4.67
C ASN A 810 14.77 40.07 5.77
N ILE A 811 15.16 39.33 6.83
CA ILE A 811 16.03 39.87 7.89
C ILE A 811 17.41 40.25 7.35
N ILE A 812 18.05 39.41 6.53
CA ILE A 812 19.35 39.73 5.91
C ILE A 812 19.24 41.00 5.05
N ASP A 813 18.20 41.09 4.23
CA ASP A 813 18.00 42.23 3.33
C ASP A 813 17.76 43.53 4.12
N ALA A 814 16.92 43.49 5.16
CA ALA A 814 16.63 44.64 6.01
C ALA A 814 17.85 45.07 6.84
N ALA A 815 18.59 44.12 7.42
CA ALA A 815 19.84 44.38 8.14
C ALA A 815 20.86 45.11 7.25
N ARG A 816 21.01 44.68 6.00
CA ARG A 816 21.88 45.35 5.02
C ARG A 816 21.40 46.73 4.63
N ALA A 817 20.08 46.92 4.54
CA ALA A 817 19.46 48.19 4.17
C ALA A 817 19.69 49.27 5.24
N ILE A 818 19.62 48.93 6.53
CA ILE A 818 19.90 49.87 7.62
C ILE A 818 21.39 50.05 7.93
N GLY A 819 22.26 49.24 7.31
CA GLY A 819 23.70 49.30 7.53
C GLY A 819 24.17 48.60 8.82
N ALA A 820 23.50 47.52 9.24
CA ALA A 820 23.99 46.69 10.35
C ALA A 820 25.36 46.10 10.01
N SER A 821 26.27 46.05 10.98
CA SER A 821 27.64 45.54 10.76
C SER A 821 27.89 44.14 11.32
N ALA A 822 27.00 43.63 12.19
CA ALA A 822 27.08 42.26 12.71
C ALA A 822 25.70 41.57 12.73
N MET A 823 25.66 40.27 12.40
CA MET A 823 24.48 39.43 12.52
C MET A 823 24.82 38.03 13.04
N VAL A 824 24.21 37.60 14.14
CA VAL A 824 24.34 36.24 14.67
C VAL A 824 23.01 35.51 14.49
N TYR A 825 23.06 34.37 13.81
CA TYR A 825 21.88 33.54 13.53
C TYR A 825 21.89 32.26 14.37
N THR A 826 20.77 31.98 15.04
CA THR A 826 20.56 30.68 15.68
C THR A 826 20.14 29.67 14.62
N SER A 827 21.07 28.85 14.15
CA SER A 827 20.78 27.63 13.39
C SER A 827 20.33 26.52 14.35
N SER A 828 20.58 25.25 14.05
CA SER A 828 20.29 24.14 14.95
C SER A 828 21.32 23.04 14.77
N GLY A 829 21.77 22.42 15.86
CA GLY A 829 22.58 21.20 15.77
C GLY A 829 21.83 20.05 15.06
N SER A 830 20.50 20.09 15.05
CA SER A 830 19.68 19.10 14.36
C SER A 830 19.76 19.16 12.83
N VAL A 831 20.42 20.16 12.23
CA VAL A 831 20.63 20.25 10.77
C VAL A 831 21.47 19.09 10.22
N SER A 832 22.31 18.48 11.05
CA SER A 832 23.16 17.33 10.69
C SER A 832 22.50 15.99 10.99
N VAL A 833 21.33 15.96 11.65
CA VAL A 833 20.66 14.71 12.06
C VAL A 833 20.08 14.00 10.84
N ARG A 834 20.51 12.74 10.66
CA ARG A 834 20.08 11.86 9.58
C ARG A 834 18.89 11.02 10.01
N ARG A 835 17.92 10.87 9.11
CA ARG A 835 16.82 9.92 9.33
C ARG A 835 17.30 8.46 9.26
N THR A 836 16.62 7.58 9.97
CA THR A 836 16.83 6.13 9.94
C THR A 836 15.50 5.35 9.98
N ARG A 837 15.59 4.03 9.95
CA ARG A 837 14.47 3.09 10.06
C ARG A 837 14.50 2.42 11.43
N PHE A 838 13.41 2.54 12.17
CA PHE A 838 13.25 1.97 13.51
C PHE A 838 12.47 0.65 13.55
N LEU A 839 11.77 0.28 12.48
CA LEU A 839 11.16 -1.04 12.32
C LEU A 839 12.22 -1.97 11.75
N LEU A 840 12.96 -2.68 12.60
CA LEU A 840 14.11 -3.50 12.23
C LEU A 840 13.66 -4.83 11.62
N TRP A 841 14.52 -5.40 10.78
CA TRP A 841 14.37 -6.80 10.34
C TRP A 841 14.77 -7.76 11.47
N PRO A 842 14.27 -9.01 11.49
CA PRO A 842 14.60 -9.99 12.54
C PRO A 842 16.08 -10.39 12.66
N TRP A 843 16.97 -9.91 11.81
CA TRP A 843 18.42 -10.13 11.88
C TRP A 843 19.22 -8.87 12.20
N GLU A 844 18.56 -7.71 12.31
CA GLU A 844 19.18 -6.46 12.74
C GLU A 844 19.05 -6.30 14.27
N ASN A 845 20.08 -5.72 14.88
CA ASN A 845 20.15 -5.51 16.33
C ASN A 845 20.04 -4.03 16.72
N GLU A 846 20.28 -3.11 15.79
CA GLU A 846 20.20 -1.66 15.98
C GLU A 846 19.84 -0.95 14.66
N PRO A 847 19.23 0.25 14.72
CA PRO A 847 19.04 1.10 13.56
C PRO A 847 20.37 1.52 12.91
N ARG A 848 20.36 1.76 11.59
CA ARG A 848 21.48 2.46 10.94
C ARG A 848 21.57 3.89 11.50
N PHE A 849 22.77 4.45 11.68
CA PHE A 849 22.93 5.80 12.25
C PHE A 849 22.24 5.95 13.63
N PHE A 850 22.24 4.89 14.45
CA PHE A 850 21.63 4.93 15.78
C PHE A 850 22.41 5.81 16.77
N ILE A 851 23.72 5.93 16.57
CA ILE A 851 24.57 6.96 17.17
C ILE A 851 25.02 7.90 16.07
N GLN A 852 24.90 9.20 16.32
CA GLN A 852 25.32 10.24 15.37
C GLN A 852 26.19 11.26 16.12
N PRO A 853 27.51 11.25 15.89
CA PRO A 853 28.36 12.36 16.30
C PRO A 853 28.02 13.58 15.43
N ILE A 854 27.80 14.73 16.07
CA ILE A 854 27.41 15.97 15.44
C ILE A 854 28.46 17.03 15.78
N ASP A 855 29.17 17.48 14.76
CA ASP A 855 30.16 18.54 14.83
C ASP A 855 29.91 19.59 13.73
N GLU A 856 30.91 20.41 13.42
CA GLU A 856 30.81 21.38 12.32
C GLU A 856 31.27 20.86 10.96
N ASP A 857 31.53 19.56 10.79
CA ASP A 857 31.85 18.99 9.49
C ASP A 857 30.66 19.17 8.52
N GLU A 858 30.94 19.77 7.37
CA GLU A 858 29.94 19.91 6.30
C GLU A 858 29.62 18.55 5.64
N GLY A 859 30.53 17.58 5.76
CA GLY A 859 30.39 16.23 5.23
C GLY A 859 29.28 15.41 5.88
N ILE A 860 28.98 15.66 7.16
CA ILE A 860 27.92 14.95 7.90
C ILE A 860 26.52 15.51 7.62
N ILE A 861 26.42 16.72 7.06
CA ILE A 861 25.14 17.38 6.79
C ILE A 861 24.43 16.68 5.62
N PRO A 862 23.16 16.27 5.77
CA PRO A 862 22.38 15.68 4.69
C PRO A 862 22.34 16.56 3.43
N LYS A 863 22.44 15.94 2.25
CA LYS A 863 22.46 16.66 0.96
C LYS A 863 21.12 16.61 0.22
N GLN A 864 20.36 15.53 0.41
CA GLN A 864 19.04 15.34 -0.20
C GLN A 864 17.96 15.58 0.84
N HIS A 865 16.82 16.15 0.42
CA HIS A 865 15.69 16.47 1.32
C HIS A 865 15.28 15.25 2.14
N ASP A 866 15.18 14.10 1.48
CA ASP A 866 14.75 12.87 2.10
C ASP A 866 15.75 12.37 3.16
N GLN A 867 17.04 12.73 3.11
CA GLN A 867 18.00 12.31 4.13
C GLN A 867 17.87 13.07 5.46
N PHE A 868 17.25 14.27 5.45
CA PHE A 868 16.98 15.03 6.67
C PHE A 868 15.92 14.33 7.52
N PHE A 869 16.03 14.49 8.84
CA PHE A 869 15.02 13.96 9.75
C PHE A 869 13.66 14.63 9.56
N SER A 870 13.64 15.94 9.25
CA SER A 870 12.43 16.75 9.08
C SER A 870 12.62 17.94 8.13
N ASN A 871 11.50 18.51 7.69
CA ASN A 871 11.44 19.79 6.96
C ASN A 871 12.06 20.94 7.77
N TYR A 872 12.01 20.89 9.11
CA TYR A 872 12.64 21.89 9.96
C TYR A 872 14.15 21.93 9.73
N ALA A 873 14.86 20.79 9.84
CA ALA A 873 16.30 20.72 9.58
C ALA A 873 16.66 21.16 8.16
N ALA A 874 15.94 20.64 7.16
CA ALA A 874 16.16 20.99 5.76
C ALA A 874 15.99 22.49 5.50
N SER A 875 15.09 23.16 6.23
CA SER A 875 14.85 24.60 6.09
C SER A 875 15.87 25.45 6.85
N LYS A 876 16.29 25.01 8.05
CA LYS A 876 17.27 25.73 8.87
C LYS A 876 18.66 25.71 8.25
N ILE A 877 19.08 24.61 7.61
CA ILE A 877 20.37 24.58 6.90
C ILE A 877 20.37 25.48 5.66
N GLN A 878 19.25 25.57 4.94
CA GLN A 878 19.13 26.50 3.81
C GLN A 878 19.20 27.96 4.26
N ALA A 879 18.59 28.28 5.40
CA ALA A 879 18.68 29.59 6.02
C ALA A 879 20.09 29.89 6.54
N GLU A 880 20.75 28.92 7.18
CA GLU A 880 22.13 29.04 7.65
C GLU A 880 23.09 29.36 6.50
N ARG A 881 22.97 28.65 5.38
CA ARG A 881 23.78 28.92 4.17
C ARG A 881 23.61 30.37 3.70
N ARG A 882 22.39 30.89 3.65
CA ARG A 882 22.13 32.30 3.26
C ARG A 882 22.77 33.30 4.22
N VAL A 883 22.70 33.05 5.52
CA VAL A 883 23.35 33.92 6.52
C VAL A 883 24.86 33.90 6.35
N ARG A 884 25.44 32.71 6.19
CA ARG A 884 26.89 32.53 6.01
C ARG A 884 27.40 33.16 4.71
N GLU A 885 26.63 33.03 3.62
CA GLU A 885 26.91 33.68 2.33
C GLU A 885 26.80 35.21 2.38
N ALA A 886 26.07 35.77 3.36
CA ALA A 886 25.95 37.21 3.56
C ALA A 886 27.16 37.83 4.30
N ASP A 887 28.09 37.03 4.83
CA ASP A 887 29.31 37.52 5.46
C ASP A 887 30.17 38.30 4.46
N GLY A 888 30.64 39.48 4.86
CA GLY A 888 31.42 40.39 4.01
C GLY A 888 30.60 41.13 2.94
N SER A 889 29.28 40.92 2.87
CA SER A 889 28.43 41.62 1.90
C SER A 889 28.24 43.09 2.24
N LYS A 890 28.02 43.94 1.22
CA LYS A 890 27.80 45.39 1.41
C LYS A 890 26.58 45.65 2.30
N SER A 891 26.78 46.46 3.34
CA SER A 891 25.76 46.88 4.31
C SER A 891 25.89 48.37 4.61
N GLY A 892 24.95 49.18 4.14
CA GLY A 892 25.07 50.65 4.18
C GLY A 892 26.39 51.14 3.57
N LYS A 893 27.23 51.78 4.40
CA LYS A 893 28.59 52.26 4.03
C LYS A 893 29.72 51.26 4.34
N GLY A 894 29.41 50.16 5.03
CA GLY A 894 30.37 49.14 5.45
C GLY A 894 30.04 47.74 4.93
N VAL A 895 30.43 46.73 5.70
CA VAL A 895 30.16 45.31 5.43
C VAL A 895 29.37 44.68 6.57
N LEU A 896 28.55 43.68 6.26
CA LEU A 896 27.87 42.86 7.26
C LEU A 896 28.75 41.65 7.59
N ARG A 897 29.14 41.49 8.84
CA ARG A 897 29.78 40.27 9.35
C ARG A 897 28.72 39.33 9.92
N THR A 898 28.79 38.05 9.59
CA THR A 898 27.76 37.09 10.02
C THR A 898 28.35 35.86 10.71
N GLY A 899 27.55 35.24 11.56
CA GLY A 899 27.89 33.99 12.25
C GLY A 899 26.66 33.14 12.50
N SER A 900 26.82 31.82 12.57
CA SER A 900 25.73 30.89 12.89
C SER A 900 26.06 29.99 14.08
N LEU A 901 25.10 29.79 14.99
CA LEU A 901 25.22 28.86 16.11
C LEU A 901 24.32 27.65 15.90
N ARG A 902 24.86 26.45 16.14
CA ARG A 902 24.17 25.16 16.06
C ARG A 902 24.02 24.60 17.48
N PRO A 903 23.07 25.11 18.28
CA PRO A 903 22.85 24.60 19.62
C PRO A 903 22.45 23.12 19.60
N GLY A 904 22.93 22.37 20.60
CA GLY A 904 22.52 21.01 20.90
C GLY A 904 21.00 20.87 20.99
N ASN A 905 20.52 19.65 20.77
CA ASN A 905 19.10 19.37 20.67
C ASN A 905 18.51 19.19 22.08
N GLY A 906 17.52 19.93 22.58
CA GLY A 906 17.10 21.28 22.22
C GLY A 906 17.45 22.28 23.32
N ILE A 907 17.14 23.55 23.09
CA ILE A 907 17.32 24.62 24.08
C ILE A 907 16.19 24.56 25.11
N TYR A 908 16.53 24.60 26.39
CA TYR A 908 15.55 24.51 27.48
C TYR A 908 15.85 25.50 28.60
N GLY A 909 14.81 25.87 29.37
CA GLY A 909 14.93 26.83 30.45
C GLY A 909 13.63 27.59 30.72
N PRO A 910 13.63 28.54 31.65
CA PRO A 910 12.44 29.30 31.99
C PRO A 910 11.86 30.07 30.80
N GLY A 911 10.56 30.39 30.82
CA GLY A 911 9.93 31.25 29.81
C GLY A 911 9.22 30.56 28.64
N GLY A 912 8.89 29.27 28.80
CA GLY A 912 7.98 28.58 27.88
C GLY A 912 8.67 27.74 26.81
N ASP A 913 9.79 27.10 27.14
CA ASP A 913 10.46 26.16 26.24
C ASP A 913 9.55 24.97 25.87
N MET A 914 9.83 24.36 24.72
CA MET A 914 9.04 23.26 24.15
C MET A 914 9.48 21.87 24.63
N LEU A 915 10.38 21.79 25.61
CA LEU A 915 11.01 20.55 26.06
C LEU A 915 10.85 20.36 27.58
N CYS A 916 11.85 20.73 28.38
CA CYS A 916 11.89 20.47 29.82
C CYS A 916 10.83 21.28 30.58
N GLY A 917 10.65 22.56 30.26
CA GLY A 917 9.58 23.37 30.82
C GLY A 917 8.20 22.86 30.42
N ALA A 918 8.04 22.39 29.18
CA ALA A 918 6.80 21.76 28.74
C ALA A 918 6.50 20.44 29.47
N TYR A 919 7.51 19.69 29.93
CA TYR A 919 7.27 18.52 30.78
C TYR A 919 6.65 18.90 32.13
N LEU A 920 7.16 19.97 32.74
CA LEU A 920 6.68 20.47 34.04
C LEU A 920 5.22 20.96 33.96
N VAL A 921 4.89 21.69 32.89
CA VAL A 921 3.53 22.20 32.66
C VAL A 921 2.52 21.06 32.48
N ARG A 922 2.87 20.03 31.69
CA ARG A 922 1.98 18.90 31.40
C ARG A 922 1.85 17.91 32.54
N LYS A 923 2.86 17.82 33.40
CA LYS A 923 3.00 16.87 34.51
C LYS A 923 3.09 15.39 34.07
N VAL A 924 2.24 14.90 33.16
CA VAL A 924 2.29 13.52 32.67
C VAL A 924 2.82 13.49 31.24
N ASN A 925 3.96 12.83 31.03
CA ASN A 925 4.69 12.86 29.76
C ASN A 925 5.02 11.43 29.29
N PRO A 926 4.13 10.78 28.51
CA PRO A 926 4.44 9.47 27.94
C PRO A 926 5.72 9.51 27.09
N THR A 927 6.60 8.53 27.27
CA THR A 927 7.91 8.47 26.60
C THR A 927 8.25 7.06 26.16
N TRP A 928 9.19 6.92 25.23
CA TRP A 928 9.72 5.66 24.71
C TRP A 928 11.23 5.74 24.45
N CYS A 929 11.90 6.80 24.90
CA CYS A 929 13.29 7.11 24.57
C CYS A 929 14.17 7.32 25.81
N ASN A 930 13.80 6.73 26.95
CA ASN A 930 14.51 6.92 28.23
C ASN A 930 16.01 6.60 28.17
N SER A 931 16.43 5.62 27.37
CA SER A 931 17.83 5.24 27.26
C SER A 931 18.65 6.12 26.33
N ILE A 932 18.01 6.96 25.52
CA ILE A 932 18.69 7.71 24.46
C ILE A 932 19.49 8.88 25.03
N ILE A 933 20.74 9.00 24.59
CA ILE A 933 21.69 10.07 24.96
C ILE A 933 21.49 11.29 24.07
N GLN A 934 21.53 12.48 24.68
CA GLN A 934 21.41 13.74 23.95
C GLN A 934 22.09 14.90 24.70
N ASN A 935 22.88 15.73 23.99
CA ASN A 935 23.33 17.02 24.54
C ASN A 935 22.25 18.08 24.38
N PHE A 936 21.93 18.74 25.49
CA PHE A 936 21.03 19.89 25.54
C PHE A 936 21.83 21.19 25.60
N VAL A 937 21.11 22.32 25.49
CA VAL A 937 21.66 23.64 25.79
C VAL A 937 20.73 24.35 26.75
N TYR A 938 21.19 24.59 27.97
CA TYR A 938 20.50 25.48 28.89
C TYR A 938 20.54 26.90 28.33
N VAL A 939 19.43 27.59 28.46
CA VAL A 939 19.16 28.82 27.72
C VAL A 939 20.18 29.95 27.96
N GLU A 940 20.72 30.08 29.17
CA GLU A 940 21.76 31.06 29.50
C GLU A 940 23.10 30.74 28.80
N ASN A 941 23.46 29.47 28.69
CA ASN A 941 24.64 29.04 27.92
C ASN A 941 24.47 29.38 26.44
N GLY A 942 23.26 29.17 25.90
CA GLY A 942 22.91 29.56 24.54
C GLY A 942 23.06 31.06 24.31
N ALA A 943 22.56 31.89 25.22
CA ALA A 943 22.68 33.35 25.12
C ALA A 943 24.14 33.82 25.22
N LEU A 944 24.92 33.24 26.14
CA LEU A 944 26.36 33.50 26.26
C LEU A 944 27.10 33.24 24.93
N ALA A 945 26.82 32.12 24.26
CA ALA A 945 27.43 31.81 22.97
C ALA A 945 27.10 32.85 21.89
N HIS A 946 25.89 33.43 21.89
CA HIS A 946 25.53 34.49 20.95
C HIS A 946 26.35 35.76 21.19
N LEU A 947 26.52 36.17 22.46
CA LEU A 947 27.32 37.35 22.80
C LEU A 947 28.80 37.16 22.49
N LEU A 948 29.36 35.97 22.79
CA LEU A 948 30.74 35.66 22.46
C LEU A 948 30.96 35.70 20.95
N TYR A 949 30.02 35.18 20.16
CA TYR A 949 30.16 35.26 18.70
C TYR A 949 30.01 36.71 18.20
N GLU A 950 29.10 37.50 18.76
CA GLU A 950 29.02 38.94 18.45
C GLU A 950 30.35 39.64 18.71
N GLU A 951 30.94 39.46 19.89
CA GLU A 951 32.22 40.06 20.27
C GLU A 951 33.31 39.70 19.25
N ARG A 952 33.41 38.42 18.87
CA ARG A 952 34.37 37.97 17.86
C ARG A 952 34.14 38.60 16.49
N LEU A 953 32.88 38.77 16.06
CA LEU A 953 32.57 39.45 14.79
C LEU A 953 32.94 40.93 14.83
N ILE A 954 32.70 41.61 15.96
CA ILE A 954 33.08 43.02 16.17
C ILE A 954 34.59 43.19 16.16
N GLU A 955 35.33 42.35 16.88
CA GLU A 955 36.79 42.38 16.91
C GLU A 955 37.41 42.21 15.52
N LEU A 956 36.87 41.27 14.73
CA LEU A 956 37.31 41.04 13.36
C LEU A 956 36.98 42.22 12.44
N ALA A 957 35.80 42.82 12.58
CA ALA A 957 35.43 44.04 11.85
C ALA A 957 36.37 45.21 12.20
N ASN A 958 36.88 45.26 13.43
CA ASN A 958 37.82 46.26 13.91
C ASN A 958 39.30 45.95 13.61
N GLY A 959 39.60 44.91 12.82
CA GLY A 959 40.96 44.59 12.36
C GLY A 959 41.79 43.72 13.30
N SER A 960 41.15 42.92 14.16
CA SER A 960 41.83 41.91 15.00
C SER A 960 42.69 40.95 14.16
N THR A 961 43.82 40.52 14.73
CA THR A 961 44.73 39.51 14.14
C THR A 961 44.30 38.07 14.40
N ASN A 962 43.24 37.85 15.18
CA ASN A 962 42.72 36.51 15.43
C ASN A 962 42.21 35.86 14.14
N PRO A 963 42.15 34.51 14.05
CA PRO A 963 41.63 33.83 12.86
C PRO A 963 40.23 34.33 12.48
N ASP A 964 40.01 34.55 11.19
CA ASP A 964 38.72 34.98 10.68
C ASP A 964 37.69 33.84 10.76
N ILE A 965 36.68 34.06 11.60
CA ILE A 965 35.56 33.14 11.81
C ILE A 965 34.23 33.67 11.23
N GLY A 966 34.25 34.76 10.46
CA GLY A 966 33.09 35.26 9.74
C GLY A 966 32.50 34.22 8.78
N GLY A 967 31.18 34.18 8.68
CA GLY A 967 30.44 33.23 7.86
C GLY A 967 30.55 31.76 8.30
N LYS A 968 31.07 31.48 9.51
CA LYS A 968 31.20 30.11 10.04
C LYS A 968 30.03 29.72 10.93
N ALA A 969 29.82 28.42 11.07
CA ALA A 969 28.91 27.83 12.04
C ALA A 969 29.69 27.19 13.20
N PHE A 970 29.18 27.25 14.43
CA PHE A 970 29.74 26.58 15.62
C PHE A 970 28.66 25.77 16.34
N VAL A 971 28.99 24.55 16.74
CA VAL A 971 28.15 23.73 17.62
C VAL A 971 28.37 24.19 19.07
N VAL A 972 27.28 24.31 19.84
CA VAL A 972 27.34 24.67 21.26
C VAL A 972 26.47 23.73 22.08
N ALA A 973 26.99 23.21 23.17
CA ALA A 973 26.34 22.27 24.08
C ALA A 973 26.55 22.70 25.54
N ASP A 974 25.74 22.18 26.46
CA ASP A 974 26.05 22.31 27.89
C ASP A 974 27.36 21.58 28.23
N PRO A 975 28.19 22.16 29.12
CA PRO A 975 29.36 21.46 29.65
C PRO A 975 28.98 20.17 30.38
N GLY A 976 29.91 19.22 30.34
CA GLY A 976 29.79 17.93 31.00
C GLY A 976 29.35 16.82 30.05
N ARG A 977 29.10 15.65 30.63
CA ARG A 977 28.66 14.47 29.87
C ARG A 977 27.21 14.63 29.40
N PRO A 978 26.85 14.13 28.21
CA PRO A 978 25.46 14.15 27.77
C PRO A 978 24.62 13.19 28.62
N PRO A 979 23.51 13.65 29.22
CA PRO A 979 22.60 12.76 29.94
C PRO A 979 21.79 11.89 28.98
N THR A 980 21.25 10.79 29.50
CA THR A 980 20.12 10.12 28.86
C THR A 980 18.83 10.89 29.14
N TYR A 981 17.79 10.73 28.32
CA TYR A 981 16.46 11.22 28.68
C TYR A 981 15.99 10.68 30.03
N GLY A 982 16.35 9.44 30.40
CA GLY A 982 16.04 8.84 31.69
C GLY A 982 16.66 9.61 32.86
N ASP A 983 17.89 10.10 32.71
CA ASP A 983 18.55 10.95 33.72
C ASP A 983 17.79 12.28 33.88
N VAL A 984 17.37 12.89 32.77
CA VAL A 984 16.54 14.10 32.76
C VAL A 984 15.18 13.84 33.45
N TYR A 985 14.51 12.75 33.09
CA TYR A 985 13.21 12.37 33.63
C TYR A 985 13.27 12.10 35.13
N LEU A 986 14.29 11.37 35.59
CA LEU A 986 14.51 11.11 37.01
C LEU A 986 14.74 12.43 37.76
N THR A 987 15.51 13.35 37.19
CA THR A 987 15.78 14.66 37.78
C THR A 987 14.50 15.47 37.96
N LEU A 988 13.71 15.61 36.89
CA LEU A 988 12.45 16.36 36.95
C LEU A 988 11.43 15.69 37.89
N THR A 989 11.33 14.36 37.87
CA THR A 989 10.45 13.60 38.78
C THR A 989 10.85 13.81 40.24
N THR A 990 12.15 13.76 40.53
CA THR A 990 12.69 13.94 41.89
C THR A 990 12.46 15.37 42.39
N LEU A 991 12.74 16.38 41.57
CA LEU A 991 12.61 17.79 41.96
C LEU A 991 11.16 18.27 42.09
N MET A 992 10.23 17.59 41.41
CA MET A 992 8.80 17.86 41.47
C MET A 992 8.05 16.94 42.43
N ASP A 993 8.76 16.20 43.30
CA ASP A 993 8.18 15.33 44.31
C ASP A 993 7.16 14.32 43.71
N GLY A 994 7.44 13.83 42.50
CA GLY A 994 6.57 12.91 41.75
C GLY A 994 5.36 13.54 41.07
N GLU A 995 5.18 14.86 41.11
CA GLU A 995 4.11 15.54 40.35
C GLU A 995 4.31 15.41 38.84
N THR A 996 5.57 15.46 38.38
CA THR A 996 5.93 15.25 36.98
C THR A 996 6.41 13.82 36.77
N VAL A 997 5.76 13.06 35.88
CA VAL A 997 6.02 11.64 35.64
C VAL A 997 6.17 11.31 34.16
N PHE A 998 6.92 10.25 33.87
CA PHE A 998 7.27 9.83 32.51
C PHE A 998 6.92 8.34 32.27
N PRO A 999 5.65 8.00 31.99
CA PRO A 999 5.26 6.62 31.73
C PRO A 999 5.92 6.07 30.47
N MET A 1000 6.60 4.93 30.58
CA MET A 1000 7.24 4.27 29.45
C MET A 1000 6.22 3.54 28.56
N MET A 1001 6.31 3.79 27.26
CA MET A 1001 5.49 3.20 26.21
C MET A 1001 6.36 2.37 25.27
N SER A 1002 5.75 1.42 24.57
CA SER A 1002 6.43 0.64 23.53
C SER A 1002 6.88 1.56 22.38
N PRO A 1003 8.19 1.73 22.09
CA PRO A 1003 8.64 2.54 20.96
C PRO A 1003 8.08 2.01 19.64
N THR A 1004 8.04 0.70 19.42
CA THR A 1004 7.52 0.10 18.19
C THR A 1004 6.05 0.42 17.99
N LEU A 1005 5.22 0.29 19.05
CA LEU A 1005 3.81 0.64 18.96
C LEU A 1005 3.63 2.13 18.66
N MET A 1006 4.39 3.00 19.32
CA MET A 1006 4.32 4.44 19.10
C MET A 1006 4.78 4.83 17.69
N ILE A 1007 5.78 4.14 17.12
CA ILE A 1007 6.20 4.29 15.71
C ILE A 1007 5.05 3.94 14.77
N LEU A 1008 4.38 2.80 14.98
CA LEU A 1008 3.24 2.38 14.15
C LEU A 1008 2.10 3.39 14.21
N ILE A 1009 1.75 3.87 15.41
CA ILE A 1009 0.74 4.93 15.61
C ILE A 1009 1.16 6.21 14.87
N SER A 1010 2.44 6.58 14.93
CA SER A 1010 2.94 7.78 14.27
C SER A 1010 2.79 7.72 12.74
N HIS A 1011 2.99 6.54 12.14
CA HIS A 1011 2.76 6.33 10.70
C HIS A 1011 1.28 6.47 10.32
N LEU A 1012 0.36 6.02 11.18
CA LEU A 1012 -1.08 6.21 10.97
C LEU A 1012 -1.47 7.69 11.04
N ILE A 1013 -0.89 8.43 12.00
CA ILE A 1013 -1.12 9.88 12.14
C ILE A 1013 -0.55 10.63 10.93
N GLU A 1014 0.67 10.32 10.48
CA GLU A 1014 1.26 10.92 9.27
C GLU A 1014 0.37 10.66 8.05
N TRP A 1015 -0.09 9.42 7.86
CA TRP A 1015 -0.94 9.06 6.73
C TRP A 1015 -2.26 9.84 6.75
N TYR A 1016 -2.92 9.91 7.90
CA TYR A 1016 -4.14 10.70 8.07
C TYR A 1016 -3.89 12.20 7.86
N TYR A 1017 -2.79 12.71 8.40
CA TYR A 1017 -2.40 14.11 8.27
C TYR A 1017 -2.21 14.49 6.80
N LEU A 1018 -1.50 13.68 6.01
CA LEU A 1018 -1.32 13.90 4.57
C LEU A 1018 -2.63 13.82 3.79
N LEU A 1019 -3.52 12.86 4.12
CA LEU A 1019 -4.84 12.77 3.52
C LEU A 1019 -5.70 14.00 3.81
N SER A 1020 -5.68 14.49 5.05
CA SER A 1020 -6.41 15.70 5.47
C SER A 1020 -5.91 16.97 4.77
N LYS A 1021 -4.67 16.96 4.26
CA LYS A 1021 -4.07 18.06 3.47
C LYS A 1021 -4.26 17.89 1.96
N SER A 1022 -4.82 16.77 1.50
CA SER A 1022 -5.07 16.57 0.06
C SER A 1022 -6.19 17.48 -0.44
N SER A 1023 -6.01 18.07 -1.62
CA SER A 1023 -6.96 19.02 -2.22
C SER A 1023 -8.36 18.44 -2.44
N PHE A 1024 -8.46 17.11 -2.55
CA PHE A 1024 -9.72 16.38 -2.75
C PHE A 1024 -10.41 16.02 -1.42
N LEU A 1025 -9.68 15.52 -0.41
CA LEU A 1025 -10.28 15.02 0.84
C LEU A 1025 -10.28 16.03 1.99
N ALA A 1026 -9.53 17.13 1.88
CA ALA A 1026 -9.45 18.16 2.93
C ALA A 1026 -10.80 18.76 3.33
N LYS A 1027 -11.83 18.66 2.47
CA LYS A 1027 -13.20 19.12 2.77
C LYS A 1027 -14.01 18.16 3.64
N TYR A 1028 -13.60 16.90 3.70
CA TYR A 1028 -14.33 15.82 4.37
C TYR A 1028 -13.62 15.29 5.61
N LEU A 1029 -12.31 15.52 5.72
CA LEU A 1029 -11.50 15.08 6.85
C LEU A 1029 -11.18 16.27 7.77
N PRO A 1030 -11.49 16.20 9.07
CA PRO A 1030 -11.05 17.24 9.99
C PRO A 1030 -9.52 17.33 10.05
N PRO A 1031 -8.96 18.53 10.22
CA PRO A 1031 -7.52 18.69 10.37
C PRO A 1031 -7.06 18.04 11.69
N VAL A 1032 -5.87 17.44 11.67
CA VAL A 1032 -5.20 17.04 12.92
C VAL A 1032 -4.87 18.31 13.71
N SER A 1033 -5.48 18.46 14.88
CA SER A 1033 -5.33 19.61 15.77
C SER A 1033 -4.76 19.20 17.12
N GLY A 1034 -4.23 20.16 17.86
CA GLY A 1034 -3.61 19.90 19.16
C GLY A 1034 -2.22 19.29 19.00
N ASP A 1035 -1.73 18.73 20.09
CA ASP A 1035 -0.36 18.27 20.26
C ASP A 1035 -0.10 16.87 19.67
N ILE A 1036 -1.17 16.10 19.37
CA ILE A 1036 -1.10 14.82 18.67
C ILE A 1036 -0.46 14.94 17.27
N VAL A 1037 -0.48 16.13 16.65
CA VAL A 1037 0.20 16.39 15.37
C VAL A 1037 1.70 16.15 15.45
N ASN A 1038 2.28 16.27 16.65
CA ASN A 1038 3.70 16.04 16.89
C ASN A 1038 4.08 14.55 16.79
N LEU A 1039 3.12 13.63 16.97
CA LEU A 1039 3.34 12.19 16.89
C LEU A 1039 3.34 11.70 15.43
N GLN A 1040 4.44 11.97 14.74
CA GLN A 1040 4.69 11.50 13.37
C GLN A 1040 6.09 10.86 13.29
N PRO A 1041 6.41 10.05 12.26
CA PRO A 1041 7.65 9.28 12.23
C PRO A 1041 8.92 10.15 12.26
N SER A 1042 8.81 11.40 11.80
CA SER A 1042 9.86 12.41 11.87
C SER A 1042 10.36 12.66 13.31
N LEU A 1043 9.46 12.62 14.31
CA LEU A 1043 9.81 12.80 15.72
C LEU A 1043 10.82 11.75 16.21
N PHE A 1044 10.66 10.49 15.81
CA PHE A 1044 11.54 9.39 16.24
C PHE A 1044 12.96 9.58 15.74
N ASN A 1045 13.14 10.14 14.54
CA ASN A 1045 14.47 10.47 14.02
C ASN A 1045 15.19 11.58 14.81
N LEU A 1046 14.47 12.29 15.69
CA LEU A 1046 15.04 13.32 16.55
C LEU A 1046 15.25 12.82 17.99
N VAL A 1047 14.33 12.03 18.55
CA VAL A 1047 14.34 11.64 19.97
C VAL A 1047 14.71 10.18 20.22
N SER A 1048 14.74 9.34 19.18
CA SER A 1048 15.03 7.90 19.29
C SER A 1048 16.37 7.51 18.65
N VAL A 1049 17.29 8.47 18.51
CA VAL A 1049 18.68 8.27 18.09
C VAL A 1049 19.61 8.96 19.08
N ASN A 1050 20.77 8.36 19.36
CA ASN A 1050 21.75 8.89 20.29
C ASN A 1050 22.56 10.00 19.60
N LEU A 1051 22.41 11.23 20.07
CA LEU A 1051 23.05 12.40 19.48
C LEU A 1051 24.15 12.92 20.41
N VAL A 1052 25.38 12.94 19.91
CA VAL A 1052 26.55 13.42 20.66
C VAL A 1052 27.09 14.66 19.96
N PHE A 1053 26.93 15.82 20.58
CA PHE A 1053 27.35 17.10 20.03
C PHE A 1053 28.76 17.44 20.51
N ASP A 1054 29.67 17.68 19.56
CA ASP A 1054 31.02 18.15 19.83
C ASP A 1054 31.07 19.69 19.69
N ASP A 1055 31.24 20.37 20.82
CA ASP A 1055 31.38 21.83 20.88
C ASP A 1055 32.84 22.29 21.11
N SER A 1056 33.81 21.38 20.96
CA SER A 1056 35.23 21.64 21.24
C SER A 1056 35.78 22.85 20.46
N ARG A 1057 35.33 23.06 19.22
CA ARG A 1057 35.74 24.22 18.41
C ARG A 1057 35.21 25.54 18.97
N ALA A 1058 33.98 25.57 19.48
CA ALA A 1058 33.43 26.75 20.13
C ALA A 1058 34.20 27.07 21.42
N ARG A 1059 34.69 26.04 22.13
CA ARG A 1059 35.45 26.17 23.37
C ARG A 1059 36.89 26.64 23.21
N LEU A 1060 37.46 26.54 22.00
CA LEU A 1060 38.80 27.05 21.74
C LEU A 1060 38.88 28.55 22.05
N PRO A 1061 40.02 29.04 22.57
CA PRO A 1061 40.20 30.46 22.81
C PRO A 1061 40.24 31.25 21.48
N PRO A 1062 39.94 32.56 21.48
CA PRO A 1062 39.88 33.41 20.29
C PRO A 1062 41.11 33.31 19.36
N GLU A 1063 42.31 33.21 19.92
CA GLU A 1063 43.58 33.16 19.19
C GLU A 1063 43.73 31.87 18.36
N LYS A 1064 42.99 30.82 18.74
CA LYS A 1064 42.92 29.53 18.03
C LYS A 1064 41.70 29.41 17.11
N GLY A 1065 40.94 30.49 16.93
CA GLY A 1065 39.77 30.52 16.05
C GLY A 1065 38.49 29.93 16.68
N GLY A 1066 38.42 29.87 18.01
CA GLY A 1066 37.17 29.56 18.73
C GLY A 1066 36.46 30.80 19.25
N LEU A 1067 35.37 30.56 20.01
CA LEU A 1067 34.56 31.60 20.64
C LEU A 1067 34.98 31.89 22.09
N GLY A 1068 35.83 31.05 22.69
CA GLY A 1068 36.10 31.08 24.13
C GLY A 1068 34.94 30.58 25.00
N TYR A 1069 33.98 29.87 24.40
CA TYR A 1069 32.78 29.38 25.08
C TYR A 1069 33.13 28.32 26.15
N LYS A 1070 32.66 28.49 27.39
CA LYS A 1070 32.81 27.46 28.44
C LYS A 1070 31.48 26.87 28.86
N GLY A 1071 30.42 27.69 28.86
CA GLY A 1071 29.12 27.36 29.43
C GLY A 1071 29.18 27.37 30.96
N GLY A 1072 28.25 28.08 31.61
CA GLY A 1072 28.18 28.14 33.07
C GLY A 1072 27.41 26.98 33.68
N TRP A 1073 26.48 26.39 32.92
CA TRP A 1073 25.50 25.42 33.45
C TRP A 1073 25.68 24.05 32.83
N THR A 1074 25.93 23.01 33.61
CA THR A 1074 25.73 21.64 33.10
C THR A 1074 24.23 21.37 32.89
N THR A 1075 23.88 20.36 32.09
CA THR A 1075 22.46 20.06 31.84
C THR A 1075 21.71 19.76 33.14
N MET A 1076 22.33 19.03 34.08
CA MET A 1076 21.71 18.69 35.36
C MET A 1076 21.45 19.94 36.21
N GLU A 1077 22.37 20.90 36.24
CA GLU A 1077 22.20 22.16 36.98
C GLU A 1077 21.15 23.06 36.32
N GLY A 1078 21.15 23.15 34.98
CA GLY A 1078 20.12 23.89 34.24
C GLY A 1078 18.71 23.34 34.49
N LEU A 1079 18.54 22.03 34.68
CA LEU A 1079 17.24 21.44 35.04
C LEU A 1079 16.78 21.87 36.44
N HIS A 1080 17.69 21.95 37.42
CA HIS A 1080 17.37 22.47 38.76
C HIS A 1080 16.89 23.91 38.66
N LYS A 1081 17.61 24.74 37.90
CA LYS A 1081 17.23 26.14 37.68
C LYS A 1081 15.87 26.27 36.98
N THR A 1082 15.62 25.42 35.98
CA THR A 1082 14.33 25.37 35.27
C THR A 1082 13.17 25.04 36.21
N VAL A 1083 13.34 24.06 37.10
CA VAL A 1083 12.32 23.69 38.10
C VAL A 1083 12.13 24.80 39.14
N GLU A 1084 13.22 25.40 39.62
CA GLU A 1084 13.17 26.53 40.56
C GLU A 1084 12.33 27.68 39.99
N GLU A 1085 12.60 28.09 38.76
CA GLU A 1085 11.87 29.18 38.11
C GLU A 1085 10.43 28.80 37.75
N HIS A 1086 10.16 27.53 37.39
CA HIS A 1086 8.79 27.04 37.22
C HIS A 1086 7.98 27.13 38.52
N LYS A 1087 8.57 26.75 39.66
CA LYS A 1087 7.91 26.86 40.98
C LYS A 1087 7.65 28.33 41.37
N LYS A 1088 8.52 29.27 40.96
CA LYS A 1088 8.35 30.71 41.20
C LYS A 1088 7.33 31.38 40.26
N GLY A 1089 7.27 30.97 38.99
CA GLY A 1089 6.64 31.73 37.91
C GLY A 1089 5.12 31.66 37.78
N GLY A 1090 4.44 30.69 38.42
CA GLY A 1090 3.00 30.49 38.30
C GLY A 1090 2.50 30.20 36.86
N LEU A 1091 1.22 29.83 36.72
CA LEU A 1091 0.59 29.41 35.44
C LEU A 1091 0.62 30.46 34.31
N ALA A 1092 0.95 31.73 34.61
CA ALA A 1092 0.88 32.84 33.66
C ALA A 1092 2.02 32.87 32.61
N SER A 1093 3.02 32.00 32.72
CA SER A 1093 4.28 32.08 31.95
C SER A 1093 4.44 31.03 30.83
N HIS A 1094 3.39 30.27 30.46
CA HIS A 1094 3.57 28.97 29.77
C HIS A 1094 2.87 28.78 28.40
N GLN A 1095 2.30 29.82 27.77
CA GLN A 1095 1.48 29.67 26.55
C GLN A 1095 2.12 28.93 25.35
N ARG A 1096 3.46 28.89 25.22
CA ARG A 1096 4.17 28.10 24.18
C ARG A 1096 4.35 26.62 24.59
N SER A 1097 4.53 26.35 25.89
CA SER A 1097 4.69 25.00 26.44
C SER A 1097 3.41 24.15 26.34
N ASP A 1098 2.24 24.79 26.31
CA ASP A 1098 0.93 24.11 26.20
C ASP A 1098 0.73 23.32 24.90
N VAL A 1099 1.48 23.65 23.83
CA VAL A 1099 1.31 23.05 22.48
C VAL A 1099 2.42 22.03 22.18
N ALA A 1100 3.40 21.87 23.07
CA ALA A 1100 4.57 21.04 22.85
C ALA A 1100 4.38 19.59 23.33
N GLY A 1101 4.96 18.62 22.61
CA GLY A 1101 4.93 17.16 22.86
C GLY A 1101 3.55 16.49 22.69
N ILE A 1102 3.20 15.45 23.47
CA ILE A 1102 1.98 14.62 23.24
C ILE A 1102 1.24 14.34 24.56
N SER A 1103 0.01 14.83 24.67
CA SER A 1103 -0.92 14.59 25.77
C SER A 1103 -1.87 13.46 25.36
N LEU A 1104 -1.58 12.23 25.77
CA LEU A 1104 -2.51 11.12 25.58
C LEU A 1104 -3.67 11.30 26.58
N GLY A 1105 -4.76 11.95 26.15
CA GLY A 1105 -5.96 12.25 26.94
C GLY A 1105 -6.77 11.03 27.42
N PHE A 1106 -6.13 9.88 27.64
CA PHE A 1106 -6.73 8.77 28.35
C PHE A 1106 -6.82 9.10 29.84
N GLY A 1107 -7.96 8.80 30.47
CA GLY A 1107 -8.27 9.09 31.87
C GLY A 1107 -7.36 8.40 32.91
N LEU A 1108 -6.06 8.70 32.89
CA LEU A 1108 -5.04 8.27 33.85
C LEU A 1108 -5.20 8.93 35.24
N GLY A 1109 -6.09 9.91 35.37
CA GLY A 1109 -6.52 10.45 36.68
C GLY A 1109 -7.18 9.42 37.61
N LYS A 1110 -7.59 8.25 37.09
CA LYS A 1110 -7.99 7.09 37.92
C LYS A 1110 -6.80 6.24 38.37
N ALA A 1111 -5.72 6.17 37.60
CA ALA A 1111 -4.50 5.44 37.97
C ALA A 1111 -3.72 6.19 39.07
N GLN A 1112 -3.64 7.53 39.00
CA GLN A 1112 -3.05 8.35 40.08
C GLN A 1112 -3.77 8.17 41.43
N ARG A 1113 -5.11 8.12 41.43
CA ARG A 1113 -5.90 7.86 42.65
C ARG A 1113 -5.80 6.41 43.13
N GLY A 1114 -5.60 5.46 42.22
CA GLY A 1114 -5.39 4.05 42.55
C GLY A 1114 -4.03 3.80 43.21
N VAL A 1115 -2.95 4.34 42.63
CA VAL A 1115 -1.59 4.18 43.16
C VAL A 1115 -1.41 4.95 44.47
N ALA A 1116 -1.99 6.15 44.61
CA ALA A 1116 -1.99 6.87 45.89
C ALA A 1116 -2.74 6.11 47.00
N LYS A 1117 -3.91 5.54 46.69
CA LYS A 1117 -4.68 4.71 47.65
C LYS A 1117 -4.00 3.38 47.99
N VAL A 1118 -3.27 2.78 47.05
CA VAL A 1118 -2.52 1.55 47.29
C VAL A 1118 -1.28 1.85 48.13
N ASN A 1119 -0.56 2.94 47.86
CA ASN A 1119 0.58 3.37 48.68
C ASN A 1119 0.17 3.78 50.10
N GLU A 1120 -0.96 4.48 50.28
CA GLU A 1120 -1.51 4.76 51.62
C GLU A 1120 -1.89 3.47 52.36
N LYS A 1121 -2.59 2.53 51.71
CA LYS A 1121 -3.02 1.27 52.33
C LYS A 1121 -1.86 0.32 52.65
N VAL A 1122 -0.79 0.33 51.86
CA VAL A 1122 0.42 -0.47 52.12
C VAL A 1122 1.23 0.18 53.25
N LYS A 1123 1.30 1.50 53.30
CA LYS A 1123 1.94 2.25 54.40
C LYS A 1123 1.20 2.07 55.74
N GLU A 1124 -0.14 2.05 55.74
CA GLU A 1124 -0.96 1.74 56.92
C GLU A 1124 -0.81 0.29 57.41
N LYS A 1125 -0.55 -0.68 56.51
CA LYS A 1125 -0.47 -2.10 56.89
C LYS A 1125 0.92 -2.60 57.26
N VAL A 1126 1.98 -2.01 56.71
CA VAL A 1126 3.35 -2.56 56.79
C VAL A 1126 4.33 -1.61 57.49
N GLY A 1127 3.96 -0.35 57.73
CA GLY A 1127 4.75 0.60 58.52
C GLY A 1127 6.10 1.01 57.91
N VAL A 1128 6.38 0.62 56.65
CA VAL A 1128 7.63 0.95 55.94
C VAL A 1128 7.32 1.41 54.51
N ASP A 1129 8.05 2.42 54.03
CA ASP A 1129 7.92 3.00 52.70
C ASP A 1129 8.41 2.03 51.61
N PRO A 1130 7.59 1.65 50.60
CA PRO A 1130 7.99 0.75 49.53
C PRO A 1130 9.19 1.22 48.70
N ALA A 1131 9.51 2.52 48.71
CA ALA A 1131 10.68 3.08 48.03
C ALA A 1131 12.03 2.56 48.58
N MET A 1132 12.04 2.00 49.80
CA MET A 1132 13.25 1.47 50.45
C MET A 1132 13.57 0.01 50.12
N VAL A 1133 12.65 -0.75 49.49
CA VAL A 1133 12.80 -2.22 49.33
C VAL A 1133 13.25 -2.64 47.92
N LEU A 1134 13.12 -1.76 46.91
CA LEU A 1134 13.56 -2.07 45.53
C LEU A 1134 15.04 -1.76 45.24
N GLY A 1135 15.81 -1.38 46.27
CA GLY A 1135 17.26 -1.21 46.22
C GLY A 1135 18.04 -2.45 46.68
N SER A 1136 17.68 -3.66 46.24
CA SER A 1136 18.59 -4.81 46.34
C SER A 1136 18.17 -5.94 45.41
N THR A 1137 18.78 -6.01 44.23
CA THR A 1137 19.20 -7.27 43.59
C THR A 1137 20.07 -6.89 42.39
N LYS A 1138 21.27 -7.49 42.36
CA LYS A 1138 22.41 -7.18 41.49
C LYS A 1138 22.14 -7.38 40.01
#